data_AF-A0A148N857-F1
#
_entry.id   AF-A0A148N857-F1
#
_cell.length_a   1.000
_cell.length_b   1.000
_cell.length_c   1.000
_cell.angle_alpha   90.00
_cell.angle_beta   90.00
_cell.angle_gamma   90.00
#
_symmetry.space_group_name_H-M   'P 1'
#
loop_
_entity.id
_entity.type
_entity.pdbx_description
1 polymer ?
#
loop_
_entity_poly.entity_id
_entity_poly.type
_entity_poly.pdbx_seq_one_letter_code
_entity_poly.pdbx_strand_id
1 'polypeptide(L)'
;MLHLLLSICLMTIPALAVAEEMKMPQQVSVSPPEVTYSKKLQQQLISALKAKGQNYKPRTRHLYPDGSPKYINRLILEDSPYLLQHAHNPVDWHPWGKEAFDQALRENKPVFLSIGYATCHWCHVMEEESFDNPDIAGILNKYFIPIKVDRERRPDVDATYMNAVMLVTGHGGWPLSAFLTPEGKLFYGATYFPPQQFKQLVLRIADAWQKQRAEIEAQAQEITQAVEKMNAAGQEAGEVDAELARQAIQEILSHFDPVHGGFGDAPKFPNEPWLTLLADEAWRSRDPKGMKVFTQTLDAMARGGIYDQIGGGFHRYATDAAWLVPHFEKMLYNQAQLGLLYTQAYLVTGNRFFERIARQTFDYVLREMTAPEGGFYSATDADSEGEEGKFFVWTPAQIKAVLSPGDAALAIEIYGVTERGNFEGKNILHLPQPLEAFACSKGMKEADLLDRLETIRQKLYQARAKRVPPLRDDKIVTAWNGMMIASLADAGRLLSEPRYLQAAQKAAEFLWQHHQRDGRLLRSSLESRASGDAMQEDYAWLALGFLTLYDADAGDLWLQRAQTLTRTLLTDYWDEKAGAFYMNRTSAEPLMVRPMDTYDNAVPSGNAVAARLLARLLKRSPQLLYETRFNRLRAALSGQIRRSPAGMANFLLAVREYELGETGPLQYLAQGNAKAAVKWQNAALTVEITLKPGWHINAYEAADSDLIPTTLKVASPGGWQLHDIHFPAPQMKSFGFTQKPLAVYEGKVVISASLVPGKGPLSLQLNLQACNSQHCLAPEQAMLQVPIISSP
;
A
#
# COMPACT_ATOMS: atom_id res chain seq x y z
N MET A 1 25.56 50.45 -32.05
CA MET A 1 26.65 51.11 -32.81
C MET A 1 27.88 51.11 -31.92
N LEU A 2 29.03 50.52 -32.20
CA LEU A 2 29.58 49.88 -33.40
C LEU A 2 30.76 48.97 -32.94
N HIS A 3 30.62 47.66 -33.17
CA HIS A 3 31.61 46.72 -33.73
C HIS A 3 33.09 46.57 -33.28
N LEU A 4 33.38 45.31 -32.88
CA LEU A 4 34.37 44.34 -33.43
C LEU A 4 35.81 44.21 -32.88
N LEU A 5 36.05 43.00 -32.31
CA LEU A 5 37.17 42.05 -32.48
C LEU A 5 38.63 42.50 -32.25
N LEU A 6 39.34 41.80 -31.35
CA LEU A 6 40.36 40.81 -31.74
C LEU A 6 40.79 39.90 -30.57
N SER A 7 40.87 38.60 -30.87
CA SER A 7 41.30 37.47 -30.03
C SER A 7 42.81 37.46 -29.74
N ILE A 8 43.24 36.77 -28.66
CA ILE A 8 44.10 35.56 -28.68
C ILE A 8 44.65 35.19 -27.26
N CYS A 9 44.66 33.87 -27.01
CA CYS A 9 45.43 33.07 -26.03
C CYS A 9 44.99 33.00 -24.55
N LEU A 10 44.07 32.07 -24.29
CA LEU A 10 43.96 31.32 -23.03
C LEU A 10 44.96 30.15 -23.03
N MET A 11 45.86 30.11 -22.05
CA MET A 11 46.64 28.92 -21.70
C MET A 11 45.77 27.98 -20.86
N THR A 12 45.56 26.75 -21.34
CA THR A 12 44.96 25.66 -20.59
C THR A 12 46.07 24.78 -19.98
N ILE A 13 46.00 24.56 -18.67
CA ILE A 13 46.78 23.57 -17.92
C ILE A 13 46.09 22.20 -18.11
N PRO A 14 46.80 21.11 -18.46
CA PRO A 14 46.18 19.79 -18.52
C PRO A 14 46.21 19.15 -17.13
N ALA A 15 45.04 18.96 -16.52
CA ALA A 15 44.86 18.02 -15.42
C ALA A 15 44.70 16.62 -16.01
N LEU A 16 45.82 15.90 -16.15
CA LEU A 16 45.83 14.45 -16.39
C LEU A 16 45.59 13.74 -15.05
N ALA A 17 44.32 13.57 -14.68
CA ALA A 17 43.92 12.48 -13.80
C ALA A 17 43.63 11.28 -14.70
N VAL A 18 44.60 10.37 -14.78
CA VAL A 18 44.41 9.07 -15.42
C VAL A 18 43.41 8.30 -14.56
N ALA A 19 42.22 8.06 -15.09
CA ALA A 19 41.26 7.16 -14.47
C ALA A 19 41.85 5.74 -14.49
N GLU A 20 42.23 5.21 -13.33
CA GLU A 20 42.61 3.80 -13.22
C GLU A 20 41.35 2.94 -13.42
N GLU A 21 41.26 2.25 -14.56
CA GLU A 21 40.24 1.24 -14.82
C GLU A 21 40.29 0.11 -13.78
N MET A 22 39.13 -0.43 -13.40
CA MET A 22 39.03 -1.62 -12.55
C MET A 22 39.83 -2.76 -13.20
N LYS A 23 41.01 -3.08 -12.65
CA LYS A 23 41.89 -4.13 -13.17
C LYS A 23 41.22 -5.49 -12.97
N MET A 24 40.62 -6.03 -14.03
CA MET A 24 40.15 -7.42 -14.03
C MET A 24 41.33 -8.38 -14.20
N PRO A 25 41.36 -9.53 -13.51
CA PRO A 25 42.38 -10.54 -13.75
C PRO A 25 42.28 -11.06 -15.19
N GLN A 26 43.43 -11.31 -15.84
CA GLN A 26 43.52 -11.65 -17.27
C GLN A 26 42.95 -13.02 -17.67
N GLN A 27 42.49 -13.84 -16.72
CA GLN A 27 41.84 -15.12 -16.98
C GLN A 27 40.87 -15.46 -15.84
N VAL A 28 39.57 -15.21 -16.01
CA VAL A 28 38.57 -15.73 -15.07
C VAL A 28 37.36 -16.27 -15.84
N SER A 29 37.11 -17.57 -15.65
CA SER A 29 35.77 -18.14 -15.80
C SER A 29 34.93 -17.58 -14.65
N VAL A 30 34.07 -16.60 -14.93
CA VAL A 30 33.12 -16.01 -13.97
C VAL A 30 31.85 -16.83 -13.83
N SER A 31 31.84 -18.06 -14.36
CA SER A 31 30.65 -18.91 -14.36
C SER A 31 30.45 -19.61 -13.01
N PRO A 32 29.20 -19.72 -12.54
CA PRO A 32 28.79 -20.62 -11.48
C PRO A 32 29.33 -22.05 -11.63
N PRO A 33 29.52 -22.82 -10.53
CA PRO A 33 29.91 -24.22 -10.59
C PRO A 33 28.95 -25.06 -11.45
N GLU A 34 29.49 -26.06 -12.17
CA GLU A 34 28.74 -26.95 -13.09
C GLU A 34 28.11 -26.24 -14.31
N VAL A 35 28.46 -24.97 -14.58
CA VAL A 35 27.89 -24.19 -15.69
C VAL A 35 28.96 -23.68 -16.65
N THR A 36 28.68 -23.74 -17.95
CA THR A 36 29.51 -23.16 -19.01
C THR A 36 28.68 -22.18 -19.84
N TYR A 37 29.01 -20.89 -19.78
CA TYR A 37 28.31 -19.88 -20.57
C TYR A 37 28.78 -19.81 -22.02
N SER A 38 27.88 -19.41 -22.92
CA SER A 38 28.26 -19.00 -24.27
C SER A 38 29.15 -17.75 -24.21
N LYS A 39 30.06 -17.59 -25.18
CA LYS A 39 30.93 -16.40 -25.28
C LYS A 39 30.12 -15.09 -25.27
N LYS A 40 28.96 -15.07 -25.93
CA LYS A 40 28.07 -13.91 -25.99
C LYS A 40 27.54 -13.54 -24.60
N LEU A 41 27.00 -14.52 -23.87
CA LEU A 41 26.48 -14.29 -22.52
C LEU A 41 27.60 -13.84 -21.58
N GLN A 42 28.75 -14.51 -21.60
CA GLN A 42 29.90 -14.13 -20.78
C GLN A 42 30.33 -12.68 -21.02
N GLN A 43 30.37 -12.23 -22.28
CA GLN A 43 30.66 -10.83 -22.62
C GLN A 43 29.60 -9.86 -22.10
N GLN A 44 28.31 -10.23 -22.17
CA GLN A 44 27.22 -9.42 -21.64
C GLN A 44 27.32 -9.25 -20.11
N LEU A 45 27.54 -10.34 -19.37
CA LEU A 45 27.66 -10.31 -17.92
C LEU A 45 28.87 -9.49 -17.45
N ILE A 46 30.03 -9.65 -18.10
CA ILE A 46 31.23 -8.86 -17.79
C ILE A 46 31.00 -7.37 -18.10
N SER A 47 30.32 -7.06 -19.21
CA SER A 47 30.01 -5.66 -19.56
C SER A 47 29.05 -5.03 -18.57
N ALA A 48 28.05 -5.78 -18.09
CA ALA A 48 27.12 -5.33 -17.07
C ALA A 48 27.82 -5.06 -15.72
N LEU A 49 28.72 -5.95 -15.29
CA LEU A 49 29.54 -5.72 -14.09
C LEU A 49 30.37 -4.42 -14.22
N LYS A 50 31.02 -4.22 -15.37
CA LYS A 50 31.79 -2.98 -15.63
C LYS A 50 30.90 -1.72 -15.57
N ALA A 51 29.67 -1.82 -16.09
CA ALA A 51 28.72 -0.70 -16.09
C ALA A 51 28.22 -0.30 -14.69
N LYS A 52 28.37 -1.16 -13.67
CA LYS A 52 28.06 -0.80 -12.27
C LYS A 52 29.07 0.20 -11.68
N GLY A 53 30.23 0.38 -12.31
CA GLY A 53 31.24 1.36 -11.90
C GLY A 53 32.06 0.94 -10.67
N GLN A 54 33.03 1.78 -10.29
CA GLN A 54 34.05 1.45 -9.28
C GLN A 54 33.51 1.37 -7.84
N ASN A 55 32.40 2.05 -7.55
CA ASN A 55 31.78 2.05 -6.22
C ASN A 55 30.90 0.81 -5.98
N TYR A 56 30.70 -0.02 -7.00
CA TYR A 56 29.92 -1.24 -6.87
C TYR A 56 30.63 -2.24 -5.98
N LYS A 57 29.94 -2.68 -4.94
CA LYS A 57 30.41 -3.72 -4.02
C LYS A 57 29.60 -5.00 -4.27
N PRO A 58 30.19 -6.04 -4.88
CA PRO A 58 29.52 -7.32 -5.03
C PRO A 58 29.07 -7.86 -3.67
N ARG A 59 27.78 -8.20 -3.52
CA ARG A 59 27.26 -8.87 -2.32
C ARG A 59 27.54 -10.36 -2.43
N THR A 60 28.74 -10.77 -2.02
CA THR A 60 29.13 -12.19 -1.91
C THR A 60 30.41 -12.32 -1.05
N ARG A 61 30.61 -13.47 -0.42
CA ARG A 61 31.90 -13.84 0.19
C ARG A 61 32.90 -14.41 -0.82
N HIS A 62 32.45 -14.71 -2.04
CA HIS A 62 33.26 -15.34 -3.08
C HIS A 62 33.99 -14.29 -3.92
N LEU A 63 35.00 -13.65 -3.32
CA LEU A 63 35.81 -12.63 -3.98
C LEU A 63 37.21 -13.14 -4.31
N TYR A 64 37.79 -12.63 -5.40
CA TYR A 64 39.23 -12.70 -5.66
C TYR A 64 39.99 -11.72 -4.74
N PRO A 65 41.32 -11.86 -4.62
CA PRO A 65 42.13 -10.93 -3.82
C PRO A 65 42.02 -9.46 -4.22
N ASP A 66 41.62 -9.17 -5.47
CA ASP A 66 41.41 -7.80 -5.97
C ASP A 66 40.00 -7.25 -5.69
N GLY A 67 39.15 -8.01 -4.98
CA GLY A 67 37.78 -7.64 -4.65
C GLY A 67 36.76 -7.91 -5.76
N SER A 68 37.17 -8.44 -6.91
CA SER A 68 36.24 -8.84 -7.97
C SER A 68 35.51 -10.14 -7.64
N PRO A 69 34.24 -10.32 -8.08
CA PRO A 69 33.47 -11.50 -7.74
C PRO A 69 33.93 -12.73 -8.53
N LYS A 70 33.97 -13.89 -7.86
CA LYS A 70 34.28 -15.20 -8.49
C LYS A 70 33.18 -15.68 -9.43
N TYR A 71 31.93 -15.35 -9.10
CA TYR A 71 30.75 -15.78 -9.85
C TYR A 71 29.92 -14.57 -10.29
N ILE A 72 29.38 -14.65 -11.49
CA ILE A 72 28.43 -13.69 -12.04
C ILE A 72 27.35 -14.49 -12.75
N ASN A 73 26.08 -14.33 -12.37
CA ASN A 73 24.94 -14.93 -13.05
C ASN A 73 24.09 -13.85 -13.76
N ARG A 74 22.98 -14.28 -14.38
CA ARG A 74 22.15 -13.41 -15.23
C ARG A 74 21.49 -12.26 -14.48
N LEU A 75 21.32 -12.37 -13.16
CA LEU A 75 20.64 -11.34 -12.37
C LEU A 75 21.41 -10.01 -12.32
N ILE A 76 22.69 -9.96 -12.71
CA ILE A 76 23.43 -8.69 -12.86
C ILE A 76 22.80 -7.74 -13.91
N LEU A 77 22.00 -8.29 -14.83
CA LEU A 77 21.30 -7.57 -15.90
C LEU A 77 19.95 -7.00 -15.45
N GLU A 78 19.48 -7.39 -14.27
CA GLU A 78 18.20 -6.95 -13.72
C GLU A 78 18.30 -5.57 -13.07
N ASP A 79 17.15 -4.95 -12.84
CA ASP A 79 17.02 -3.65 -12.18
C ASP A 79 16.18 -3.72 -10.89
N SER A 80 15.98 -4.92 -10.36
CA SER A 80 15.46 -5.15 -9.01
C SER A 80 16.62 -5.17 -8.00
N PRO A 81 16.57 -4.36 -6.92
CA PRO A 81 17.54 -4.46 -5.82
C PRO A 81 17.65 -5.88 -5.26
N TYR A 82 16.53 -6.58 -5.08
CA TYR A 82 16.52 -7.97 -4.60
C TYR A 82 17.25 -8.91 -5.56
N LEU A 83 16.93 -8.88 -6.86
CA LEU A 83 17.60 -9.76 -7.83
C LEU A 83 19.10 -9.45 -7.94
N LEU A 84 19.47 -8.17 -7.93
CA LEU A 84 20.86 -7.73 -7.98
C LEU A 84 21.69 -8.21 -6.77
N GLN A 85 21.08 -8.33 -5.59
CA GLN A 85 21.75 -8.88 -4.41
C GLN A 85 22.20 -10.34 -4.61
N HIS A 86 21.56 -11.08 -5.51
CA HIS A 86 21.87 -12.48 -5.83
C HIS A 86 22.76 -12.65 -7.08
N ALA A 87 23.16 -11.56 -7.73
CA ALA A 87 23.90 -11.58 -9.00
C ALA A 87 25.27 -12.27 -8.93
N HIS A 88 25.80 -12.45 -7.72
CA HIS A 88 27.12 -13.03 -7.45
C HIS A 88 27.07 -14.33 -6.64
N ASN A 89 25.89 -14.92 -6.46
CA ASN A 89 25.80 -16.25 -5.87
C ASN A 89 26.39 -17.31 -6.83
N PRO A 90 26.92 -18.42 -6.28
CA PRO A 90 27.35 -19.59 -7.05
C PRO A 90 26.17 -20.36 -7.68
N VAL A 91 24.91 -20.00 -7.43
CA VAL A 91 23.77 -20.53 -8.18
C VAL A 91 23.65 -19.79 -9.51
N ASP A 92 23.42 -20.52 -10.62
CA ASP A 92 23.15 -19.94 -11.94
C ASP A 92 21.72 -19.45 -12.03
N TRP A 93 21.43 -18.38 -11.30
CA TRP A 93 20.11 -17.79 -11.29
C TRP A 93 19.72 -17.21 -12.64
N HIS A 94 18.51 -17.56 -13.06
CA HIS A 94 17.76 -16.88 -14.11
C HIS A 94 16.71 -15.94 -13.51
N PRO A 95 16.42 -14.79 -14.16
CA PRO A 95 15.15 -14.11 -13.94
C PRO A 95 13.99 -14.96 -14.50
N TRP A 96 12.76 -14.68 -14.04
CA TRP A 96 11.58 -15.30 -14.63
C TRP A 96 11.42 -14.87 -16.09
N GLY A 97 11.30 -15.83 -17.00
CA GLY A 97 11.04 -15.52 -18.40
C GLY A 97 11.31 -16.67 -19.35
N LYS A 98 11.03 -16.43 -20.64
CA LYS A 98 11.09 -17.43 -21.70
C LYS A 98 12.45 -18.14 -21.79
N GLU A 99 13.56 -17.44 -21.60
CA GLU A 99 14.91 -18.04 -21.69
C GLU A 99 15.08 -19.22 -20.72
N ALA A 100 14.65 -19.06 -19.47
CA ALA A 100 14.80 -20.09 -18.44
C ALA A 100 13.96 -21.33 -18.76
N PHE A 101 12.70 -21.14 -19.16
CA PHE A 101 11.79 -22.24 -19.49
C PHE A 101 12.14 -22.93 -20.81
N ASP A 102 12.59 -22.19 -21.84
CA ASP A 102 13.13 -22.77 -23.06
C ASP A 102 14.36 -23.65 -22.77
N GLN A 103 15.21 -23.22 -21.82
CA GLN A 103 16.34 -24.02 -21.38
C GLN A 103 15.90 -25.26 -20.59
N ALA A 104 14.93 -25.12 -19.68
CA ALA A 104 14.36 -26.24 -18.92
C ALA A 104 13.79 -27.32 -19.85
N LEU A 105 13.05 -26.91 -20.89
CA LEU A 105 12.52 -27.81 -21.91
C LEU A 105 13.62 -28.49 -22.74
N ARG A 106 14.60 -27.73 -23.23
CA ARG A 106 15.70 -28.28 -24.05
C ARG A 106 16.58 -29.25 -23.29
N GLU A 107 16.88 -28.95 -22.03
CA GLU A 107 17.72 -29.79 -21.16
C GLU A 107 16.91 -30.87 -20.44
N ASN A 108 15.58 -30.83 -20.53
CA ASN A 108 14.66 -31.69 -19.83
C ASN A 108 14.89 -31.71 -18.30
N LYS A 109 15.13 -30.53 -17.72
CA LYS A 109 15.38 -30.32 -16.30
C LYS A 109 14.20 -29.64 -15.61
N PRO A 110 13.83 -30.05 -14.38
CA PRO A 110 12.86 -29.32 -13.59
C PRO A 110 13.41 -27.92 -13.23
N VAL A 111 12.50 -27.02 -12.86
CA VAL A 111 12.83 -25.67 -12.40
C VAL A 111 12.84 -25.64 -10.88
N PHE A 112 13.84 -25.00 -10.29
CA PHE A 112 13.78 -24.57 -8.90
C PHE A 112 13.47 -23.08 -8.85
N LEU A 113 12.31 -22.71 -8.34
CA LEU A 113 11.83 -21.35 -8.23
C LEU A 113 11.99 -20.85 -6.79
N SER A 114 12.69 -19.73 -6.62
CA SER A 114 12.80 -19.01 -5.35
C SER A 114 12.22 -17.60 -5.46
N ILE A 115 11.18 -17.30 -4.68
CA ILE A 115 10.51 -15.98 -4.66
C ILE A 115 10.77 -15.28 -3.33
N GLY A 116 11.09 -13.99 -3.36
CA GLY A 116 11.23 -13.13 -2.18
C GLY A 116 11.28 -11.64 -2.54
N TYR A 117 11.79 -10.81 -1.62
CA TYR A 117 11.92 -9.35 -1.77
C TYR A 117 13.06 -8.82 -0.90
N ALA A 118 13.49 -7.58 -1.16
CA ALA A 118 14.77 -7.04 -0.67
C ALA A 118 14.89 -6.92 0.86
N THR A 119 13.78 -6.73 1.56
CA THR A 119 13.73 -6.54 3.02
C THR A 119 13.26 -7.78 3.78
N CYS A 120 13.15 -8.92 3.10
CA CYS A 120 12.76 -10.20 3.68
C CYS A 120 13.92 -10.86 4.44
N HIS A 121 13.88 -10.86 5.78
CA HIS A 121 14.91 -11.48 6.62
C HIS A 121 15.18 -12.95 6.27
N TRP A 122 14.15 -13.81 6.28
CA TRP A 122 14.31 -15.23 5.99
C TRP A 122 14.81 -15.52 4.57
N CYS A 123 14.60 -14.59 3.64
CA CYS A 123 15.14 -14.70 2.29
C CYS A 123 16.67 -14.52 2.28
N HIS A 124 17.19 -13.62 3.11
CA HIS A 124 18.64 -13.42 3.31
C HIS A 124 19.26 -14.59 4.07
N VAL A 125 18.61 -15.09 5.11
CA VAL A 125 19.08 -16.28 5.86
C VAL A 125 19.22 -17.48 4.92
N MET A 126 18.18 -17.76 4.11
CA MET A 126 18.24 -18.87 3.15
C MET A 126 19.31 -18.68 2.08
N GLU A 127 19.54 -17.43 1.66
CA GLU A 127 20.59 -17.10 0.70
C GLU A 127 21.98 -17.41 1.27
N GLU A 128 22.32 -16.85 2.43
CA GLU A 128 23.64 -16.97 3.03
C GLU A 128 23.99 -18.43 3.35
N GLU A 129 23.02 -19.17 3.92
CA GLU A 129 23.26 -20.53 4.37
C GLU A 129 23.23 -21.57 3.24
N SER A 130 22.38 -21.37 2.22
CA SER A 130 22.12 -22.36 1.17
C SER A 130 22.56 -21.93 -0.23
N PHE A 131 22.13 -20.76 -0.71
CA PHE A 131 22.37 -20.34 -2.10
C PHE A 131 23.79 -19.81 -2.32
N ASP A 132 24.44 -19.30 -1.29
CA ASP A 132 25.83 -18.87 -1.33
C ASP A 132 26.82 -20.00 -0.98
N ASN A 133 26.35 -21.24 -0.82
CA ASN A 133 27.18 -22.43 -0.60
C ASN A 133 27.51 -23.12 -1.95
N PRO A 134 28.79 -23.16 -2.38
CA PRO A 134 29.17 -23.74 -3.68
C PRO A 134 28.79 -25.21 -3.87
N ASP A 135 28.75 -26.01 -2.80
CA ASP A 135 28.37 -27.43 -2.88
C ASP A 135 26.88 -27.61 -3.18
N ILE A 136 26.04 -26.83 -2.49
CA ILE A 136 24.58 -26.85 -2.72
C ILE A 136 24.27 -26.25 -4.09
N ALA A 137 24.94 -25.15 -4.44
CA ALA A 137 24.78 -24.49 -5.72
C ALA A 137 25.17 -25.38 -6.90
N GLY A 138 26.29 -26.12 -6.81
CA GLY A 138 26.71 -27.08 -7.84
C GLY A 138 25.67 -28.19 -8.05
N ILE A 139 25.10 -28.73 -6.97
CA ILE A 139 24.00 -29.71 -7.06
C ILE A 139 22.78 -29.08 -7.77
N LEU A 140 22.40 -27.87 -7.36
CA LEU A 140 21.24 -27.18 -7.91
C LEU A 140 21.40 -26.88 -9.41
N ASN A 141 22.54 -26.31 -9.81
CA ASN A 141 22.87 -26.00 -11.21
C ASN A 141 22.93 -27.25 -12.10
N LYS A 142 23.39 -28.37 -11.53
CA LYS A 142 23.49 -29.64 -12.26
C LYS A 142 22.11 -30.22 -12.60
N TYR A 143 21.17 -30.19 -11.66
CA TYR A 143 19.91 -30.93 -11.77
C TYR A 143 18.70 -30.07 -12.11
N PHE A 144 18.75 -28.75 -11.89
CA PHE A 144 17.62 -27.84 -12.05
C PHE A 144 18.00 -26.65 -12.93
N ILE A 145 16.98 -25.94 -13.44
CA ILE A 145 17.11 -24.55 -13.87
C ILE A 145 16.68 -23.64 -12.71
N PRO A 146 17.61 -22.94 -12.02
CA PRO A 146 17.27 -22.08 -10.90
C PRO A 146 16.69 -20.74 -11.39
N ILE A 147 15.50 -20.37 -10.91
CA ILE A 147 14.85 -19.10 -11.21
C ILE A 147 14.65 -18.31 -9.91
N LYS A 148 15.03 -17.03 -9.93
CA LYS A 148 14.84 -16.09 -8.82
C LYS A 148 13.82 -15.02 -9.21
N VAL A 149 12.89 -14.71 -8.31
CA VAL A 149 11.81 -13.73 -8.55
C VAL A 149 11.71 -12.73 -7.40
N ASP A 150 11.70 -11.45 -7.75
CA ASP A 150 11.25 -10.37 -6.88
C ASP A 150 9.72 -10.27 -6.95
N ARG A 151 9.03 -10.60 -5.85
CA ARG A 151 7.56 -10.53 -5.80
C ARG A 151 7.01 -9.13 -6.01
N GLU A 152 7.78 -8.08 -5.72
CA GLU A 152 7.33 -6.70 -5.90
C GLU A 152 7.36 -6.28 -7.38
N ARG A 153 8.19 -6.97 -8.18
CA ARG A 153 8.23 -6.85 -9.64
C ARG A 153 7.22 -7.77 -10.33
N ARG A 154 7.06 -9.00 -9.83
CA ARG A 154 6.20 -10.04 -10.42
C ARG A 154 5.21 -10.61 -9.40
N PRO A 155 4.27 -9.78 -8.87
CA PRO A 155 3.26 -10.27 -7.94
C PRO A 155 2.31 -11.28 -8.57
N ASP A 156 2.19 -11.31 -9.91
CA ASP A 156 1.45 -12.34 -10.64
C ASP A 156 2.10 -13.72 -10.49
N VAL A 157 3.42 -13.82 -10.65
CA VAL A 157 4.16 -15.07 -10.44
C VAL A 157 4.05 -15.50 -8.98
N ASP A 158 4.25 -14.56 -8.04
CA ASP A 158 4.12 -14.78 -6.60
C ASP A 158 2.74 -15.34 -6.23
N ALA A 159 1.65 -14.69 -6.66
CA ALA A 159 0.28 -15.12 -6.36
C ALA A 159 -0.01 -16.53 -6.89
N THR A 160 0.41 -16.84 -8.12
CA THR A 160 0.17 -18.16 -8.72
C THR A 160 0.83 -19.28 -7.93
N TYR A 161 2.10 -19.11 -7.54
CA TYR A 161 2.82 -20.17 -6.81
C TYR A 161 2.55 -20.17 -5.31
N MET A 162 2.26 -19.03 -4.70
CA MET A 162 1.84 -18.95 -3.30
C MET A 162 0.52 -19.70 -3.10
N ASN A 163 -0.47 -19.46 -3.97
CA ASN A 163 -1.75 -20.19 -3.95
C ASN A 163 -1.56 -21.70 -4.08
N ALA A 164 -0.67 -22.13 -4.97
CA ALA A 164 -0.38 -23.54 -5.16
C ALA A 164 0.35 -24.17 -3.96
N VAL A 165 1.31 -23.47 -3.35
CA VAL A 165 2.01 -23.93 -2.13
C VAL A 165 1.05 -23.99 -0.94
N MET A 166 0.16 -23.01 -0.77
CA MET A 166 -0.87 -23.03 0.27
C MET A 166 -1.82 -24.22 0.11
N LEU A 167 -2.22 -24.59 -1.11
CA LEU A 167 -3.03 -25.78 -1.36
C LEU A 167 -2.31 -27.09 -0.98
N VAL A 168 -1.01 -27.17 -1.26
CA VAL A 168 -0.21 -28.37 -0.99
C VAL A 168 0.14 -28.51 0.50
N THR A 169 0.42 -27.40 1.19
CA THR A 169 1.02 -27.42 2.53
C THR A 169 0.11 -26.88 3.64
N GLY A 170 -1.00 -26.20 3.31
CA GLY A 170 -1.88 -25.54 4.25
C GLY A 170 -1.40 -24.18 4.77
N HIS A 171 -0.18 -23.77 4.43
CA HIS A 171 0.44 -22.50 4.83
C HIS A 171 1.30 -21.91 3.71
N GLY A 172 1.63 -20.63 3.80
CA GLY A 172 2.44 -19.93 2.81
C GLY A 172 3.35 -18.88 3.46
N GLY A 173 4.34 -18.40 2.73
CA GLY A 173 5.27 -17.40 3.22
C GLY A 173 6.51 -17.27 2.35
N TRP A 174 7.34 -16.28 2.68
CA TRP A 174 8.61 -16.02 2.00
C TRP A 174 9.79 -16.35 2.92
N PRO A 175 10.91 -16.89 2.40
CA PRO A 175 11.15 -17.23 0.99
C PRO A 175 10.24 -18.36 0.53
N LEU A 176 9.70 -18.26 -0.68
CA LEU A 176 8.94 -19.35 -1.30
C LEU A 176 9.92 -20.20 -2.11
N SER A 177 9.93 -21.50 -1.86
CA SER A 177 10.79 -22.48 -2.52
C SER A 177 9.92 -23.52 -3.24
N ALA A 178 9.89 -23.47 -4.56
CA ALA A 178 9.03 -24.29 -5.40
C ALA A 178 9.82 -25.09 -6.44
N PHE A 179 9.33 -26.30 -6.72
CA PHE A 179 9.87 -27.19 -7.75
C PHE A 179 8.81 -27.40 -8.82
N LEU A 180 9.17 -27.02 -10.05
CA LEU A 180 8.26 -26.98 -11.19
C LEU A 180 8.71 -27.94 -12.30
N THR A 181 7.77 -28.44 -13.08
CA THR A 181 8.08 -29.10 -14.35
C THR A 181 8.73 -28.10 -15.33
N PRO A 182 9.37 -28.57 -16.43
CA PRO A 182 9.91 -27.69 -17.47
C PRO A 182 8.89 -26.71 -18.08
N GLU A 183 7.59 -27.02 -18.00
CA GLU A 183 6.48 -26.18 -18.45
C GLU A 183 5.99 -25.19 -17.38
N GLY A 184 6.59 -25.21 -16.17
CA GLY A 184 6.28 -24.31 -15.07
C GLY A 184 5.14 -24.77 -14.16
N LYS A 185 4.72 -26.03 -14.20
CA LYS A 185 3.68 -26.55 -13.27
C LYS A 185 4.29 -26.96 -11.94
N LEU A 186 3.72 -26.49 -10.82
CA LEU A 186 4.18 -26.86 -9.47
C LEU A 186 3.88 -28.33 -9.19
N PHE A 187 4.87 -29.07 -8.70
CA PHE A 187 4.65 -30.42 -8.13
C PHE A 187 5.07 -30.54 -6.66
N TYR A 188 5.94 -29.66 -6.17
CA TYR A 188 6.33 -29.61 -4.75
C TYR A 188 6.74 -28.19 -4.37
N GLY A 189 6.43 -27.75 -3.15
CA GLY A 189 6.91 -26.46 -2.65
C GLY A 189 6.66 -26.26 -1.16
N ALA A 190 7.41 -25.36 -0.56
CA ALA A 190 7.26 -24.90 0.81
C ALA A 190 7.90 -23.50 0.97
N THR A 191 8.16 -23.10 2.20
CA THR A 191 8.81 -21.82 2.53
C THR A 191 10.34 -21.98 2.66
N TYR A 192 10.87 -21.90 3.88
CA TYR A 192 12.27 -22.05 4.22
C TYR A 192 12.65 -23.52 4.43
N PHE A 193 13.85 -23.89 3.96
CA PHE A 193 14.47 -25.19 4.23
C PHE A 193 15.86 -24.99 4.85
N PRO A 194 16.16 -25.61 6.01
CA PRO A 194 17.51 -25.66 6.54
C PRO A 194 18.51 -26.27 5.54
N PRO A 195 19.78 -25.83 5.48
CA PRO A 195 20.69 -26.16 4.37
C PRO A 195 20.88 -27.65 4.10
N GLN A 196 21.03 -28.46 5.15
CA GLN A 196 21.21 -29.90 5.01
C GLN A 196 19.93 -30.60 4.52
N GLN A 197 18.77 -30.16 5.00
CA GLN A 197 17.48 -30.67 4.56
C GLN A 197 17.22 -30.28 3.10
N PHE A 198 17.55 -29.04 2.73
CA PHE A 198 17.46 -28.55 1.36
C PHE A 198 18.34 -29.38 0.41
N LYS A 199 19.61 -29.61 0.75
CA LYS A 199 20.52 -30.45 -0.04
C LYS A 199 19.96 -31.86 -0.28
N GLN A 200 19.46 -32.51 0.78
CA GLN A 200 18.87 -33.84 0.67
C GLN A 200 17.57 -33.85 -0.15
N LEU A 201 16.75 -32.81 -0.02
CA LEU A 201 15.53 -32.64 -0.79
C LEU A 201 15.81 -32.49 -2.29
N VAL A 202 16.73 -31.60 -2.66
CA VAL A 202 17.12 -31.34 -4.07
C VAL A 202 17.62 -32.63 -4.74
N LEU A 203 18.46 -33.42 -4.05
CA LEU A 203 18.94 -34.70 -4.57
C LEU A 203 17.82 -35.74 -4.74
N ARG A 204 16.88 -35.82 -3.78
CA ARG A 204 15.73 -36.74 -3.87
C ARG A 204 14.79 -36.36 -5.02
N ILE A 205 14.51 -35.07 -5.20
CA ILE A 205 13.67 -34.58 -6.30
C ILE A 205 14.36 -34.86 -7.64
N ALA A 206 15.67 -34.66 -7.74
CA ALA A 206 16.43 -34.97 -8.96
C ALA A 206 16.34 -36.47 -9.34
N ASP A 207 16.47 -37.36 -8.34
CA ASP A 207 16.32 -38.81 -8.55
C ASP A 207 14.89 -39.19 -8.97
N ALA A 208 13.88 -38.62 -8.29
CA ALA A 208 12.48 -38.84 -8.61
C ALA A 208 12.12 -38.31 -10.01
N TRP A 209 12.66 -37.17 -10.44
CA TRP A 209 12.45 -36.66 -11.81
C TRP A 209 12.95 -37.62 -12.88
N GLN A 210 14.05 -38.34 -12.61
CA GLN A 210 14.60 -39.32 -13.56
C GLN A 210 13.83 -40.64 -13.55
N LYS A 211 13.33 -41.08 -12.39
CA LYS A 211 12.75 -42.43 -12.20
C LYS A 211 11.22 -42.47 -12.20
N GLN A 212 10.55 -41.39 -11.78
CA GLN A 212 9.11 -41.31 -11.47
C GLN A 212 8.45 -40.11 -12.16
N ARG A 213 8.97 -39.71 -13.33
CA ARG A 213 8.51 -38.51 -14.05
C ARG A 213 7.00 -38.44 -14.28
N ALA A 214 6.40 -39.54 -14.72
CA ALA A 214 4.97 -39.58 -15.02
C ALA A 214 4.10 -39.29 -13.78
N GLU A 215 4.53 -39.74 -12.60
CA GLU A 215 3.84 -39.49 -11.33
C GLU A 215 3.96 -38.01 -10.93
N ILE A 216 5.15 -37.41 -11.11
CA ILE A 216 5.38 -35.98 -10.88
C ILE A 216 4.52 -35.12 -11.80
N GLU A 217 4.45 -35.45 -13.09
CA GLU A 217 3.63 -34.71 -14.06
C GLU A 217 2.12 -34.84 -13.76
N ALA A 218 1.67 -36.02 -13.33
CA ALA A 218 0.29 -36.22 -12.88
C ALA A 218 -0.04 -35.37 -11.65
N GLN A 219 0.82 -35.38 -10.63
CA GLN A 219 0.67 -34.55 -9.43
C GLN A 219 0.65 -33.05 -9.79
N ALA A 220 1.54 -32.62 -10.68
CA ALA A 220 1.59 -31.23 -11.13
C ALA A 220 0.29 -30.80 -11.84
N GLN A 221 -0.29 -31.71 -12.62
CA GLN A 221 -1.56 -31.48 -13.30
C GLN A 221 -2.74 -31.39 -12.33
N GLU A 222 -2.79 -32.21 -11.28
CA GLU A 222 -3.82 -32.15 -10.24
C GLU A 222 -3.77 -30.82 -9.48
N ILE A 223 -2.57 -30.37 -9.07
CA ILE A 223 -2.37 -29.08 -8.41
C ILE A 223 -2.81 -27.93 -9.33
N THR A 224 -2.41 -27.97 -10.60
CA THR A 224 -2.79 -26.94 -11.59
C THR A 224 -4.31 -26.82 -11.70
N GLN A 225 -5.03 -27.94 -11.84
CA GLN A 225 -6.50 -27.94 -11.94
C GLN A 225 -7.17 -27.46 -10.65
N ALA A 226 -6.61 -27.73 -9.48
CA ALA A 226 -7.12 -27.22 -8.21
C ALA A 226 -6.97 -25.69 -8.13
N VAL A 227 -5.82 -25.15 -8.53
CA VAL A 227 -5.60 -23.68 -8.58
C VAL A 227 -6.51 -23.02 -9.61
N GLU A 228 -6.70 -23.61 -10.80
CA GLU A 228 -7.64 -23.09 -11.81
C GLU A 228 -9.07 -23.01 -11.27
N LYS A 229 -9.53 -24.04 -10.53
CA LYS A 229 -10.85 -24.02 -9.88
C LYS A 229 -10.95 -22.95 -8.80
N MET A 230 -9.91 -22.76 -8.00
CA MET A 230 -9.87 -21.72 -6.96
C MET A 230 -9.91 -20.31 -7.56
N ASN A 231 -9.21 -20.09 -8.68
CA ASN A 231 -9.18 -18.82 -9.41
C ASN A 231 -10.44 -18.58 -10.27
N ALA A 232 -11.30 -19.57 -10.46
CA ALA A 232 -12.47 -19.45 -11.33
C ALA A 232 -13.51 -18.48 -10.74
N ALA A 233 -13.58 -17.28 -11.31
CA ALA A 233 -14.69 -16.36 -11.10
C ALA A 233 -15.98 -16.89 -11.76
N GLY A 234 -17.14 -16.58 -11.19
CA GLY A 234 -18.46 -16.93 -11.73
C GLY A 234 -19.00 -18.31 -11.35
N GLN A 235 -18.30 -19.08 -10.51
CA GLN A 235 -18.85 -20.30 -9.89
C GLN A 235 -19.67 -19.94 -8.65
N GLU A 236 -20.82 -20.62 -8.49
CA GLU A 236 -21.76 -20.38 -7.38
C GLU A 236 -22.24 -18.92 -7.33
N ALA A 237 -23.00 -18.49 -8.35
CA ALA A 237 -23.57 -17.14 -8.39
C ALA A 237 -24.56 -16.91 -7.25
N GLY A 238 -24.60 -15.69 -6.72
CA GLY A 238 -25.67 -15.24 -5.84
C GLY A 238 -25.60 -13.77 -5.51
N GLU A 239 -26.50 -13.33 -4.63
CA GLU A 239 -26.61 -11.92 -4.28
C GLU A 239 -25.48 -11.50 -3.34
N VAL A 240 -24.93 -10.31 -3.61
CA VAL A 240 -23.95 -9.63 -2.78
C VAL A 240 -24.59 -8.32 -2.35
N ASP A 241 -25.02 -8.29 -1.10
CA ASP A 241 -25.80 -7.21 -0.51
C ASP A 241 -25.18 -6.74 0.82
N ALA A 242 -25.87 -5.82 1.48
CA ALA A 242 -25.47 -5.29 2.78
C ALA A 242 -25.44 -6.35 3.91
N GLU A 243 -26.11 -7.50 3.76
CA GLU A 243 -26.08 -8.58 4.76
C GLU A 243 -24.69 -9.22 4.81
N LEU A 244 -24.07 -9.50 3.65
CA LEU A 244 -22.72 -10.07 3.61
C LEU A 244 -21.67 -9.17 4.27
N ALA A 245 -21.81 -7.85 4.12
CA ALA A 245 -20.95 -6.91 4.84
C ALA A 245 -21.13 -7.03 6.37
N ARG A 246 -22.37 -7.21 6.84
CA ARG A 246 -22.62 -7.41 8.28
C ARG A 246 -22.04 -8.74 8.78
N GLN A 247 -22.16 -9.81 7.99
CA GLN A 247 -21.55 -11.10 8.29
C GLN A 247 -20.02 -10.99 8.37
N ALA A 248 -19.38 -10.33 7.40
CA ALA A 248 -17.94 -10.06 7.44
C ALA A 248 -17.54 -9.29 8.71
N ILE A 249 -18.29 -8.24 9.08
CA ILE A 249 -18.04 -7.49 10.32
C ILE A 249 -18.18 -8.40 11.54
N GLN A 250 -19.22 -9.24 11.62
CA GLN A 250 -19.41 -10.17 12.74
C GLN A 250 -18.26 -11.19 12.85
N GLU A 251 -17.79 -11.70 11.73
CA GLU A 251 -16.63 -12.59 11.64
C GLU A 251 -15.34 -11.87 12.08
N ILE A 252 -15.08 -10.65 11.60
CA ILE A 252 -13.94 -9.84 12.04
C ILE A 252 -13.99 -9.62 13.56
N LEU A 253 -15.16 -9.28 14.10
CA LEU A 253 -15.34 -9.05 15.54
C LEU A 253 -15.17 -10.32 16.39
N SER A 254 -15.33 -11.52 15.83
CA SER A 254 -15.11 -12.78 16.58
C SER A 254 -13.63 -13.13 16.72
N HIS A 255 -12.76 -12.59 15.86
CA HIS A 255 -11.31 -12.77 15.92
C HIS A 255 -10.60 -11.77 16.84
N PHE A 256 -11.34 -10.81 17.43
CA PHE A 256 -10.76 -9.77 18.26
C PHE A 256 -10.10 -10.33 19.52
N ASP A 257 -8.87 -9.92 19.79
CA ASP A 257 -8.17 -10.16 21.05
C ASP A 257 -8.54 -9.05 22.06
N PRO A 258 -9.36 -9.33 23.09
CA PRO A 258 -9.78 -8.33 24.05
C PRO A 258 -8.70 -7.94 25.07
N VAL A 259 -7.61 -8.70 25.17
CA VAL A 259 -6.51 -8.46 26.12
C VAL A 259 -5.50 -7.50 25.52
N HIS A 260 -5.04 -7.78 24.30
CA HIS A 260 -3.98 -7.01 23.65
C HIS A 260 -4.47 -6.15 22.48
N GLY A 261 -5.75 -6.21 22.12
CA GLY A 261 -6.25 -5.60 20.89
C GLY A 261 -5.74 -6.31 19.63
N GLY A 262 -6.30 -5.96 18.49
CA GLY A 262 -5.99 -6.66 17.23
C GLY A 262 -6.77 -7.95 17.05
N PHE A 263 -6.28 -8.78 16.14
CA PHE A 263 -6.94 -10.00 15.71
C PHE A 263 -5.98 -11.17 15.78
N GLY A 264 -6.45 -12.32 16.29
CA GLY A 264 -5.66 -13.54 16.42
C GLY A 264 -4.50 -13.45 17.43
N ASP A 265 -3.62 -14.46 17.36
CA ASP A 265 -2.47 -14.64 18.26
C ASP A 265 -1.16 -14.11 17.64
N ALA A 266 -0.01 -14.58 18.14
CA ALA A 266 1.32 -14.26 17.60
C ALA A 266 1.73 -15.18 16.43
N PRO A 267 2.43 -14.69 15.39
CA PRO A 267 2.76 -13.28 15.15
C PRO A 267 1.52 -12.47 14.75
N LYS A 268 1.45 -11.22 15.20
CA LYS A 268 0.26 -10.38 15.06
C LYS A 268 0.43 -9.29 14.00
N PHE A 269 -0.47 -9.27 13.02
CA PHE A 269 -0.51 -8.31 11.91
C PHE A 269 -1.62 -7.26 12.12
N PRO A 270 -1.45 -6.01 11.64
CA PRO A 270 -2.48 -4.98 11.79
C PRO A 270 -3.83 -5.31 11.15
N ASN A 271 -3.86 -6.12 10.08
CA ASN A 271 -5.06 -6.46 9.32
C ASN A 271 -5.82 -5.20 8.84
N GLU A 272 -5.12 -4.31 8.16
CA GLU A 272 -5.63 -3.03 7.67
C GLU A 272 -6.90 -3.13 6.82
N PRO A 273 -7.07 -4.16 5.95
CA PRO A 273 -8.34 -4.41 5.27
C PRO A 273 -9.56 -4.52 6.19
N TRP A 274 -9.42 -5.26 7.29
CA TRP A 274 -10.49 -5.45 8.27
C TRP A 274 -10.77 -4.15 9.02
N LEU A 275 -9.71 -3.46 9.44
CA LEU A 275 -9.83 -2.16 10.10
C LEU A 275 -10.48 -1.10 9.18
N THR A 276 -10.27 -1.19 7.86
CA THR A 276 -10.88 -0.28 6.88
C THR A 276 -12.40 -0.49 6.78
N LEU A 277 -12.85 -1.74 6.78
CA LEU A 277 -14.29 -2.04 6.83
C LEU A 277 -14.90 -1.64 8.17
N LEU A 278 -14.19 -1.85 9.29
CA LEU A 278 -14.64 -1.38 10.60
C LEU A 278 -14.68 0.16 10.71
N ALA A 279 -13.79 0.88 10.02
CA ALA A 279 -13.84 2.33 9.95
C ALA A 279 -15.08 2.83 9.17
N ASP A 280 -15.46 2.16 8.07
CA ASP A 280 -16.71 2.46 7.36
C ASP A 280 -17.94 2.19 8.24
N GLU A 281 -17.96 1.07 8.97
CA GLU A 281 -19.03 0.76 9.91
C GLU A 281 -19.10 1.78 11.06
N ALA A 282 -17.94 2.18 11.60
CA ALA A 282 -17.82 3.23 12.60
C ALA A 282 -18.43 4.55 12.11
N TRP A 283 -18.24 4.93 10.86
CA TRP A 283 -18.91 6.11 10.30
C TRP A 283 -20.43 5.97 10.20
N ARG A 284 -20.92 4.81 9.75
CA ARG A 284 -22.34 4.60 9.44
C ARG A 284 -23.21 4.40 10.67
N SER A 285 -22.79 3.55 11.61
CA SER A 285 -23.61 3.15 12.76
C SER A 285 -23.05 3.65 14.09
N ARG A 286 -21.72 3.78 14.21
CA ARG A 286 -21.01 3.91 15.49
C ARG A 286 -21.47 2.85 16.51
N ASP A 287 -21.74 1.63 16.05
CA ASP A 287 -22.07 0.52 16.94
C ASP A 287 -21.02 0.39 18.06
N PRO A 288 -21.41 0.35 19.35
CA PRO A 288 -20.46 0.36 20.45
C PRO A 288 -19.45 -0.79 20.41
N LYS A 289 -19.84 -1.97 19.92
CA LYS A 289 -18.94 -3.13 19.84
C LYS A 289 -17.91 -2.91 18.72
N GLY A 290 -18.36 -2.51 17.53
CA GLY A 290 -17.47 -2.17 16.41
C GLY A 290 -16.51 -1.04 16.74
N MET A 291 -17.01 0.05 17.33
CA MET A 291 -16.21 1.19 17.78
C MET A 291 -15.16 0.79 18.81
N LYS A 292 -15.52 -0.05 19.79
CA LYS A 292 -14.58 -0.55 20.80
C LYS A 292 -13.46 -1.35 20.16
N VAL A 293 -13.78 -2.33 19.30
CA VAL A 293 -12.75 -3.16 18.63
C VAL A 293 -11.83 -2.31 17.77
N PHE A 294 -12.39 -1.40 16.97
CA PHE A 294 -11.62 -0.51 16.11
C PHE A 294 -10.67 0.38 16.91
N THR A 295 -11.18 1.07 17.94
CA THR A 295 -10.37 2.02 18.73
C THR A 295 -9.39 1.33 19.66
N GLN A 296 -9.74 0.20 20.30
CA GLN A 296 -8.82 -0.55 21.16
C GLN A 296 -7.68 -1.18 20.38
N THR A 297 -7.94 -1.67 19.16
CA THR A 297 -6.90 -2.21 18.29
C THR A 297 -5.89 -1.13 17.88
N LEU A 298 -6.38 0.04 17.43
CA LEU A 298 -5.51 1.16 17.10
C LEU A 298 -4.76 1.70 18.32
N ASP A 299 -5.41 1.83 19.48
CA ASP A 299 -4.75 2.26 20.71
C ASP A 299 -3.62 1.31 21.12
N ALA A 300 -3.89 0.00 21.11
CA ALA A 300 -2.88 -1.00 21.47
C ALA A 300 -1.67 -0.99 20.52
N MET A 301 -1.90 -0.91 19.21
CA MET A 301 -0.81 -0.82 18.23
C MET A 301 0.02 0.46 18.41
N ALA A 302 -0.63 1.61 18.56
CA ALA A 302 0.08 2.89 18.74
C ALA A 302 0.86 2.99 20.06
N ARG A 303 0.42 2.28 21.09
CA ARG A 303 1.13 2.17 22.37
C ARG A 303 2.21 1.08 22.37
N GLY A 304 2.10 0.08 21.50
CA GLY A 304 3.08 -0.99 21.36
C GLY A 304 4.42 -0.54 20.78
N GLY A 305 5.37 -1.47 20.73
CA GLY A 305 6.64 -1.30 20.02
C GLY A 305 6.53 -1.46 18.51
N ILE A 306 5.39 -1.96 17.99
CA ILE A 306 5.08 -1.91 16.56
C ILE A 306 5.01 -0.48 16.02
N TYR A 307 4.64 0.49 16.86
CA TYR A 307 4.75 1.90 16.54
C TYR A 307 6.09 2.47 17.04
N ASP A 308 6.87 3.07 16.14
CA ASP A 308 8.13 3.70 16.51
C ASP A 308 7.86 4.99 17.30
N GLN A 309 7.94 4.89 18.62
CA GLN A 309 7.67 5.99 19.55
C GLN A 309 8.55 7.23 19.34
N ILE A 310 9.69 7.10 18.64
CA ILE A 310 10.64 8.20 18.40
C ILE A 310 10.52 8.77 16.99
N GLY A 311 10.49 7.90 15.97
CA GLY A 311 10.45 8.31 14.56
C GLY A 311 9.04 8.47 14.00
N GLY A 312 8.03 7.89 14.64
CA GLY A 312 6.74 7.64 14.01
C GLY A 312 6.81 6.54 12.96
N GLY A 313 5.64 6.24 12.39
CA GLY A 313 5.46 5.14 11.47
C GLY A 313 5.42 3.77 12.15
N PHE A 314 4.84 2.82 11.45
CA PHE A 314 4.59 1.46 11.93
C PHE A 314 5.57 0.46 11.31
N HIS A 315 6.05 -0.44 12.15
CA HIS A 315 6.65 -1.69 11.70
C HIS A 315 5.59 -2.62 11.13
N ARG A 316 6.00 -3.58 10.28
CA ARG A 316 5.07 -4.38 9.47
C ARG A 316 4.15 -5.26 10.31
N TYR A 317 4.69 -5.89 11.35
CA TYR A 317 3.95 -6.75 12.28
C TYR A 317 4.71 -6.91 13.60
N ALA A 318 4.06 -7.50 14.60
CA ALA A 318 4.69 -7.87 15.87
C ALA A 318 4.89 -9.39 15.96
N THR A 319 6.04 -9.81 16.48
CA THR A 319 6.33 -11.24 16.70
C THR A 319 5.62 -11.80 17.93
N ASP A 320 5.12 -10.93 18.82
CA ASP A 320 4.30 -11.28 19.97
C ASP A 320 2.86 -10.76 19.84
N ALA A 321 1.98 -11.25 20.72
CA ALA A 321 0.56 -10.88 20.75
C ALA A 321 0.30 -9.50 21.38
N ALA A 322 1.23 -8.97 22.17
CA ALA A 322 1.11 -7.72 22.93
C ALA A 322 1.55 -6.48 22.14
N TRP A 323 1.91 -6.62 20.86
CA TRP A 323 2.43 -5.56 20.00
C TRP A 323 3.77 -4.98 20.46
N LEU A 324 4.52 -5.66 21.33
CA LEU A 324 5.73 -5.11 21.95
C LEU A 324 6.97 -5.27 21.07
N VAL A 325 7.21 -6.46 20.54
CA VAL A 325 8.37 -6.82 19.74
C VAL A 325 7.99 -6.77 18.27
N PRO A 326 8.40 -5.73 17.52
CA PRO A 326 8.15 -5.66 16.09
C PRO A 326 9.10 -6.60 15.33
N HIS A 327 8.66 -7.03 14.15
CA HIS A 327 9.59 -7.28 13.06
C HIS A 327 9.93 -5.92 12.44
N PHE A 328 11.15 -5.42 12.62
CA PHE A 328 11.49 -3.98 12.53
C PHE A 328 11.39 -3.36 11.13
N GLU A 329 11.05 -4.14 10.12
CA GLU A 329 10.73 -3.70 8.76
C GLU A 329 9.58 -2.68 8.75
N LYS A 330 9.68 -1.64 7.89
CA LYS A 330 8.57 -0.70 7.65
C LYS A 330 8.26 -0.61 6.15
N MET A 331 6.99 -0.87 5.80
CA MET A 331 6.54 -0.83 4.40
C MET A 331 5.70 0.41 4.13
N LEU A 332 5.79 0.96 2.92
CA LEU A 332 5.02 2.12 2.48
C LEU A 332 3.50 1.88 2.58
N TYR A 333 3.05 0.68 2.19
CA TYR A 333 1.62 0.35 2.21
C TYR A 333 1.05 0.25 3.63
N ASN A 334 1.85 -0.15 4.64
CA ASN A 334 1.41 -0.09 6.04
C ASN A 334 1.23 1.37 6.46
N GLN A 335 2.17 2.24 6.10
CA GLN A 335 2.09 3.67 6.46
C GLN A 335 0.88 4.34 5.82
N ALA A 336 0.59 4.02 4.55
CA ALA A 336 -0.55 4.58 3.83
C ALA A 336 -1.87 4.20 4.52
N GLN A 337 -2.09 2.89 4.71
CA GLN A 337 -3.33 2.37 5.29
C GLN A 337 -3.50 2.79 6.75
N LEU A 338 -2.48 2.60 7.59
CA LEU A 338 -2.56 2.94 9.00
C LEU A 338 -2.70 4.45 9.20
N GLY A 339 -1.92 5.28 8.49
CA GLY A 339 -2.06 6.75 8.56
C GLY A 339 -3.48 7.22 8.27
N LEU A 340 -4.13 6.62 7.26
CA LEU A 340 -5.55 6.90 6.96
C LEU A 340 -6.49 6.35 8.04
N LEU A 341 -6.28 5.13 8.55
CA LEU A 341 -7.11 4.55 9.61
C LEU A 341 -7.07 5.37 10.91
N TYR A 342 -5.90 5.84 11.32
CA TYR A 342 -5.78 6.76 12.48
C TYR A 342 -6.43 8.12 12.20
N THR A 343 -6.37 8.61 10.95
CA THR A 343 -7.13 9.81 10.54
C THR A 343 -8.63 9.57 10.69
N GLN A 344 -9.15 8.44 10.21
CA GLN A 344 -10.57 8.08 10.36
C GLN A 344 -10.95 7.93 11.82
N ALA A 345 -10.14 7.24 12.63
CA ALA A 345 -10.35 7.07 14.07
C ALA A 345 -10.45 8.41 14.80
N TYR A 346 -9.56 9.37 14.47
CA TYR A 346 -9.66 10.72 14.99
C TYR A 346 -10.99 11.38 14.61
N LEU A 347 -11.40 11.32 13.34
CA LEU A 347 -12.64 11.95 12.87
C LEU A 347 -13.90 11.37 13.53
N VAL A 348 -13.94 10.06 13.80
CA VAL A 348 -15.11 9.41 14.42
C VAL A 348 -15.09 9.42 15.94
N THR A 349 -13.99 9.79 16.59
CA THR A 349 -13.90 9.81 18.07
C THR A 349 -13.62 11.19 18.67
N GLY A 350 -12.98 12.10 17.92
CA GLY A 350 -12.42 13.33 18.46
C GLY A 350 -11.12 13.13 19.27
N ASN A 351 -10.62 11.90 19.41
CA ASN A 351 -9.47 11.62 20.26
C ASN A 351 -8.14 12.07 19.60
N ARG A 352 -7.53 13.11 20.17
CA ARG A 352 -6.27 13.72 19.69
C ARG A 352 -5.08 12.75 19.70
N PHE A 353 -5.12 11.67 20.48
CA PHE A 353 -4.12 10.62 20.40
C PHE A 353 -4.05 10.03 18.99
N PHE A 354 -5.19 9.71 18.37
CA PHE A 354 -5.21 9.18 17.00
C PHE A 354 -4.76 10.21 15.96
N GLU A 355 -5.10 11.49 16.15
CA GLU A 355 -4.58 12.56 15.28
C GLU A 355 -3.05 12.63 15.32
N ARG A 356 -2.47 12.58 16.53
CA ARG A 356 -1.03 12.61 16.71
C ARG A 356 -0.36 11.46 15.98
N ILE A 357 -0.88 10.25 16.13
CA ILE A 357 -0.33 9.04 15.48
C ILE A 357 -0.47 9.12 13.95
N ALA A 358 -1.61 9.59 13.44
CA ALA A 358 -1.78 9.83 12.01
C ALA A 358 -0.74 10.82 11.46
N ARG A 359 -0.59 11.98 12.11
CA ARG A 359 0.38 13.00 11.68
C ARG A 359 1.82 12.49 11.74
N GLN A 360 2.23 11.88 12.85
CA GLN A 360 3.59 11.34 12.99
C GLN A 360 3.88 10.22 11.98
N THR A 361 2.89 9.44 11.58
CA THR A 361 3.03 8.42 10.52
C THR A 361 3.27 9.06 9.15
N PHE A 362 2.49 10.08 8.77
CA PHE A 362 2.71 10.79 7.51
C PHE A 362 4.00 11.63 7.52
N ASP A 363 4.34 12.27 8.65
CA ASP A 363 5.59 13.00 8.81
C ASP A 363 6.82 12.07 8.74
N TYR A 364 6.71 10.81 9.18
CA TYR A 364 7.73 9.78 8.94
C TYR A 364 7.92 9.53 7.45
N VAL A 365 6.84 9.31 6.70
CA VAL A 365 6.90 9.09 5.25
C VAL A 365 7.55 10.27 4.53
N LEU A 366 7.12 11.50 4.84
CA LEU A 366 7.68 12.71 4.23
C LEU A 366 9.17 12.91 4.52
N ARG A 367 9.62 12.49 5.71
CA ARG A 367 10.99 12.69 6.17
C ARG A 367 11.95 11.60 5.68
N GLU A 368 11.52 10.34 5.68
CA GLU A 368 12.43 9.19 5.52
C GLU A 368 12.16 8.37 4.25
N MET A 369 10.93 8.42 3.72
CA MET A 369 10.53 7.61 2.57
C MET A 369 10.31 8.43 1.29
N THR A 370 10.37 9.76 1.32
CA THR A 370 10.18 10.59 0.11
C THR A 370 11.46 10.69 -0.72
N ALA A 371 11.34 10.42 -2.02
CA ALA A 371 12.42 10.64 -2.97
C ALA A 371 12.55 12.14 -3.34
N PRO A 372 13.77 12.67 -3.53
CA PRO A 372 13.99 14.07 -3.91
C PRO A 372 13.23 14.49 -5.18
N GLU A 373 13.18 13.62 -6.17
CA GLU A 373 12.47 13.80 -7.44
C GLU A 373 10.94 13.78 -7.30
N GLY A 374 10.42 13.17 -6.24
CA GLY A 374 8.99 12.90 -6.05
C GLY A 374 8.71 11.40 -5.96
N GLY A 375 7.57 11.05 -5.38
CA GLY A 375 7.25 9.65 -5.04
C GLY A 375 7.85 9.21 -3.71
N PHE A 376 7.54 7.97 -3.36
CA PHE A 376 7.85 7.36 -2.08
C PHE A 376 8.50 5.98 -2.29
N TYR A 377 9.58 5.76 -1.55
CA TYR A 377 10.32 4.51 -1.48
C TYR A 377 9.47 3.39 -0.87
N SER A 378 9.80 2.14 -1.20
CA SER A 378 8.94 0.98 -0.94
C SER A 378 9.01 0.52 0.52
N ALA A 379 10.22 0.48 1.11
CA ALA A 379 10.43 -0.10 2.43
C ALA A 379 11.74 0.35 3.11
N THR A 380 11.84 0.10 4.42
CA THR A 380 13.10 0.03 5.16
C THR A 380 13.25 -1.35 5.79
N ASP A 381 14.45 -1.90 5.73
CA ASP A 381 14.83 -3.21 6.27
C ASP A 381 14.68 -3.27 7.80
N ALA A 382 14.60 -4.49 8.34
CA ALA A 382 14.57 -4.75 9.78
C ALA A 382 15.98 -4.67 10.39
N ASP A 383 17.01 -5.00 9.60
CA ASP A 383 18.39 -5.11 10.05
C ASP A 383 19.18 -3.80 9.90
N SER A 384 20.01 -3.50 10.89
CA SER A 384 21.07 -2.50 10.78
C SER A 384 22.36 -3.06 11.34
N GLU A 385 23.46 -2.94 10.58
CA GLU A 385 24.76 -3.55 10.91
C GLU A 385 24.68 -5.08 11.10
N GLY A 386 23.74 -5.76 10.41
CA GLY A 386 23.53 -7.22 10.52
C GLY A 386 22.81 -7.67 11.79
N GLU A 387 22.25 -6.73 12.57
CA GLU A 387 21.45 -7.00 13.76
C GLU A 387 20.03 -6.42 13.60
N GLU A 388 19.00 -7.24 13.79
CA GLU A 388 17.60 -6.80 13.73
C GLU A 388 17.31 -5.77 14.84
N GLY A 389 16.67 -4.65 14.48
CA GLY A 389 16.19 -3.68 15.48
C GLY A 389 17.25 -2.80 16.14
N LYS A 390 18.55 -3.03 15.91
CA LYS A 390 19.68 -2.29 16.51
C LYS A 390 19.54 -0.77 16.43
N PHE A 391 19.02 -0.27 15.31
CA PHE A 391 18.78 1.15 15.10
C PHE A 391 17.75 1.74 16.08
N PHE A 392 16.73 0.96 16.46
CA PHE A 392 15.53 1.44 17.14
C PHE A 392 15.60 1.36 18.67
N VAL A 393 16.35 0.41 19.23
CA VAL A 393 16.36 0.10 20.66
C VAL A 393 17.28 1.01 21.49
N TRP A 394 17.01 1.10 22.80
CA TRP A 394 17.70 2.01 23.73
C TRP A 394 18.08 1.36 25.06
N THR A 395 19.18 1.84 25.64
CA THR A 395 19.53 1.59 27.05
C THR A 395 19.23 2.81 27.91
N PRO A 396 19.01 2.66 29.23
CA PRO A 396 18.88 3.78 30.15
C PRO A 396 20.05 4.77 30.06
N ALA A 397 21.27 4.25 29.91
CA ALA A 397 22.49 5.06 29.76
C ALA A 397 22.45 5.94 28.51
N GLN A 398 22.02 5.40 27.37
CA GLN A 398 21.87 6.17 26.12
C GLN A 398 20.82 7.29 26.25
N ILE A 399 19.71 7.04 26.95
CA ILE A 399 18.68 8.08 27.19
C ILE A 399 19.23 9.18 28.11
N LYS A 400 19.89 8.82 29.21
CA LYS A 400 20.52 9.76 30.17
C LYS A 400 21.63 10.60 29.53
N ALA A 401 22.33 10.07 28.52
CA ALA A 401 23.36 10.81 27.80
C ALA A 401 22.80 11.88 26.84
N VAL A 402 21.53 11.76 26.43
CA VAL A 402 20.90 12.66 25.44
C VAL A 402 20.01 13.71 26.12
N LEU A 403 19.35 13.36 27.21
CA LEU A 403 18.32 14.18 27.84
C LEU A 403 18.81 14.83 29.14
N SER A 404 18.15 15.91 29.55
CA SER A 404 18.35 16.48 30.88
C SER A 404 17.96 15.46 31.97
N PRO A 405 18.48 15.53 33.20
CA PRO A 405 18.15 14.54 34.23
C PRO A 405 16.65 14.36 34.46
N GLY A 406 15.87 15.45 34.45
CA GLY A 406 14.42 15.40 34.61
C GLY A 406 13.69 14.80 33.40
N ASP A 407 14.14 15.11 32.19
CA ASP A 407 13.56 14.55 30.97
C ASP A 407 13.94 13.08 30.79
N ALA A 408 15.16 12.68 31.17
CA ALA A 408 15.61 11.30 31.16
C ALA A 408 14.79 10.45 32.14
N ALA A 409 14.56 10.94 33.36
CA ALA A 409 13.72 10.25 34.34
C ALA A 409 12.29 10.05 33.82
N LEU A 410 11.70 11.11 33.24
CA LEU A 410 10.37 11.04 32.62
C LEU A 410 10.33 10.05 31.45
N ALA A 411 11.31 10.12 30.54
CA ALA A 411 11.39 9.24 29.37
C ALA A 411 11.56 7.77 29.75
N ILE A 412 12.43 7.49 30.74
CA ILE A 412 12.65 6.12 31.23
C ILE A 412 11.36 5.54 31.79
N GLU A 413 10.63 6.31 32.59
CA GLU A 413 9.40 5.83 33.21
C GLU A 413 8.26 5.68 32.21
N ILE A 414 8.02 6.69 31.37
CA ILE A 414 6.88 6.70 30.46
C ILE A 414 7.02 5.66 29.34
N TYR A 415 8.26 5.40 28.88
CA TYR A 415 8.52 4.44 27.83
C TYR A 415 8.79 3.01 28.34
N GLY A 416 8.61 2.76 29.64
CA GLY A 416 8.80 1.45 30.24
C GLY A 416 10.24 0.93 30.14
N VAL A 417 11.24 1.80 30.21
CA VAL A 417 12.66 1.45 30.04
C VAL A 417 13.20 0.85 31.32
N THR A 418 13.84 -0.31 31.22
CA THR A 418 14.47 -1.01 32.35
C THR A 418 15.96 -1.26 32.11
N GLU A 419 16.73 -1.51 33.16
CA GLU A 419 18.15 -1.89 33.06
C GLU A 419 18.33 -3.28 32.42
N ARG A 420 17.36 -4.20 32.59
CA ARG A 420 17.39 -5.53 31.96
C ARG A 420 17.07 -5.49 30.46
N GLY A 421 16.29 -4.51 30.01
CA GLY A 421 15.74 -4.50 28.66
C GLY A 421 14.51 -5.39 28.50
N ASN A 422 13.79 -5.18 27.40
CA ASN A 422 12.67 -6.00 26.93
C ASN A 422 12.96 -6.69 25.58
N PHE A 423 14.14 -6.46 24.99
CA PHE A 423 14.62 -7.07 23.75
C PHE A 423 16.15 -7.13 23.75
N GLU A 424 16.72 -8.34 23.80
CA GLU A 424 18.17 -8.58 23.71
C GLU A 424 19.05 -7.68 24.61
N GLY A 425 18.61 -7.47 25.86
CA GLY A 425 19.32 -6.62 26.83
C GLY A 425 19.16 -5.10 26.61
N LYS A 426 18.34 -4.69 25.63
CA LYS A 426 17.99 -3.30 25.31
C LYS A 426 16.47 -3.11 25.38
N ASN A 427 16.00 -1.88 25.21
CA ASN A 427 14.58 -1.54 25.34
C ASN A 427 14.02 -1.06 24.00
N ILE A 428 12.98 -1.74 23.54
CA ILE A 428 11.97 -1.21 22.63
C ILE A 428 11.10 -0.26 23.44
N LEU A 429 11.02 1.00 22.98
CA LEU A 429 10.19 2.01 23.62
C LEU A 429 8.73 1.73 23.27
N HIS A 430 7.86 1.73 24.28
CA HIS A 430 6.42 1.52 24.17
C HIS A 430 5.73 2.33 25.27
N LEU A 431 4.41 2.47 25.25
CA LEU A 431 3.63 3.19 26.27
C LEU A 431 2.85 2.17 27.14
N PRO A 432 3.36 1.80 28.34
CA PRO A 432 2.74 0.76 29.17
C PRO A 432 1.31 1.09 29.61
N GLN A 433 0.98 2.38 29.68
CA GLN A 433 -0.34 2.89 30.05
C GLN A 433 -0.72 4.10 29.18
N PRO A 434 -2.01 4.46 29.10
CA PRO A 434 -2.46 5.67 28.40
C PRO A 434 -1.79 6.95 28.94
N LEU A 435 -1.53 7.91 28.06
CA LEU A 435 -0.86 9.18 28.41
C LEU A 435 -1.67 10.02 29.41
N GLU A 436 -3.00 10.04 29.27
CA GLU A 436 -3.90 10.67 30.24
C GLU A 436 -3.73 10.07 31.64
N ALA A 437 -3.69 8.74 31.75
CA ALA A 437 -3.49 8.05 33.02
C ALA A 437 -2.10 8.34 33.61
N PHE A 438 -1.06 8.35 32.77
CA PHE A 438 0.28 8.72 33.20
C PHE A 438 0.35 10.17 33.70
N ALA A 439 -0.22 11.12 32.95
CA ALA A 439 -0.27 12.54 33.32
C ALA A 439 -0.98 12.74 34.67
N CYS A 440 -2.13 12.09 34.85
CA CYS A 440 -2.89 12.09 36.10
C CYS A 440 -2.05 11.57 37.27
N SER A 441 -1.33 10.45 37.08
CA SER A 441 -0.44 9.88 38.10
C SER A 441 0.71 10.81 38.51
N LYS A 442 1.07 11.77 37.64
CA LYS A 442 2.11 12.78 37.87
C LYS A 442 1.57 14.14 38.30
N GLY A 443 0.25 14.30 38.42
CA GLY A 443 -0.36 15.61 38.70
C GLY A 443 -0.10 16.64 37.60
N MET A 444 0.11 16.17 36.36
CA MET A 444 0.37 17.02 35.18
C MET A 444 -0.89 17.11 34.31
N LYS A 445 -1.07 18.22 33.60
CA LYS A 445 -2.04 18.25 32.50
C LYS A 445 -1.49 17.43 31.34
N GLU A 446 -2.37 16.70 30.66
CA GLU A 446 -1.97 15.89 29.51
C GLU A 446 -1.32 16.73 28.40
N ALA A 447 -1.84 17.95 28.14
CA ALA A 447 -1.25 18.86 27.17
C ALA A 447 0.22 19.20 27.49
N ASP A 448 0.53 19.53 28.75
CA ASP A 448 1.90 19.84 29.19
C ASP A 448 2.82 18.62 29.06
N LEU A 449 2.29 17.41 29.32
CA LEU A 449 3.01 16.17 29.10
C LEU A 449 3.30 15.96 27.60
N LEU A 450 2.33 16.16 26.72
CA LEU A 450 2.49 15.99 25.28
C LEU A 450 3.56 16.92 24.69
N ASP A 451 3.56 18.20 25.07
CA ASP A 451 4.56 19.18 24.62
C ASP A 451 5.97 18.78 25.08
N ARG A 452 6.08 18.31 26.32
CA ARG A 452 7.35 17.83 26.88
C ARG A 452 7.82 16.54 26.20
N LEU A 453 6.92 15.61 25.92
CA LEU A 453 7.23 14.38 25.20
C LEU A 453 7.67 14.66 23.76
N GLU A 454 7.08 15.62 23.07
CA GLU A 454 7.51 16.01 21.73
C GLU A 454 8.95 16.53 21.75
N THR A 455 9.30 17.36 22.75
CA THR A 455 10.68 17.83 22.94
C THR A 455 11.65 16.67 23.21
N ILE A 456 11.27 15.72 24.07
CA ILE A 456 12.05 14.51 24.36
C ILE A 456 12.24 13.68 23.09
N ARG A 457 11.16 13.42 22.36
CA ARG A 457 11.13 12.66 21.12
C ARG A 457 12.09 13.23 20.09
N GLN A 458 12.06 14.56 19.88
CA GLN A 458 12.96 15.23 18.93
C GLN A 458 14.44 15.07 19.31
N LYS A 459 14.80 15.23 20.60
CA LYS A 459 16.18 15.04 21.07
C LYS A 459 16.65 13.59 20.89
N LEU A 460 15.80 12.62 21.25
CA LEU A 460 16.09 11.19 21.04
C LEU A 460 16.21 10.87 19.55
N TYR A 461 15.35 11.44 18.70
CA TYR A 461 15.42 11.27 17.25
C TYR A 461 16.74 11.82 16.68
N GLN A 462 17.14 13.03 17.06
CA GLN A 462 18.41 13.63 16.63
C GLN A 462 19.63 12.79 17.05
N ALA A 463 19.58 12.16 18.22
CA ALA A 463 20.61 11.23 18.65
C ALA A 463 20.57 9.92 17.85
N ARG A 464 19.38 9.37 17.56
CA ARG A 464 19.22 8.15 16.77
C ARG A 464 19.63 8.34 15.30
N ALA A 465 19.37 9.50 14.71
CA ALA A 465 19.73 9.83 13.33
C ALA A 465 21.24 9.79 13.05
N LYS A 466 22.09 9.74 14.09
CA LYS A 466 23.55 9.56 13.97
C LYS A 466 24.00 8.10 13.92
N ARG A 467 23.09 7.15 14.17
CA ARG A 467 23.35 5.70 14.06
C ARG A 467 23.32 5.29 12.59
N VAL A 468 23.87 4.13 12.28
CA VAL A 468 23.73 3.53 10.94
C VAL A 468 22.25 3.16 10.74
N PRO A 469 21.55 3.74 9.75
CA PRO A 469 20.16 3.41 9.48
C PRO A 469 20.03 2.03 8.83
N PRO A 470 18.87 1.36 8.97
CA PRO A 470 18.56 0.19 8.15
C PRO A 470 18.62 0.52 6.66
N LEU A 471 18.88 -0.50 5.83
CA LEU A 471 18.85 -0.33 4.38
C LEU A 471 17.45 0.11 3.95
N ARG A 472 17.36 1.12 3.08
CA ARG A 472 16.10 1.53 2.46
C ARG A 472 16.02 0.92 1.07
N ASP A 473 14.89 0.27 0.75
CA ASP A 473 14.59 -0.09 -0.63
C ASP A 473 14.07 1.16 -1.35
N ASP A 474 14.96 1.78 -2.12
CA ASP A 474 14.71 3.00 -2.88
C ASP A 474 13.83 2.78 -4.12
N LYS A 475 13.26 1.58 -4.28
CA LYS A 475 12.29 1.30 -5.34
C LYS A 475 11.00 2.08 -5.11
N ILE A 476 10.52 2.76 -6.15
CA ILE A 476 9.20 3.40 -6.17
C ILE A 476 8.24 2.44 -6.88
N VAL A 477 7.25 1.92 -6.17
CA VAL A 477 6.22 1.01 -6.72
C VAL A 477 4.93 1.80 -7.00
N THR A 478 4.40 1.70 -8.22
CA THR A 478 3.25 2.50 -8.68
C THR A 478 2.01 2.31 -7.80
N ALA A 479 1.59 1.07 -7.55
CA ALA A 479 0.42 0.78 -6.71
C ALA A 479 0.55 1.34 -5.28
N TRP A 480 1.71 1.12 -4.64
CA TRP A 480 1.92 1.55 -3.25
C TRP A 480 1.99 3.08 -3.13
N ASN A 481 2.54 3.74 -4.14
CA ASN A 481 2.50 5.19 -4.23
C ASN A 481 1.09 5.70 -4.50
N GLY A 482 0.31 5.05 -5.36
CA GLY A 482 -1.12 5.36 -5.55
C GLY A 482 -1.91 5.31 -4.25
N MET A 483 -1.65 4.30 -3.42
CA MET A 483 -2.24 4.16 -2.09
C MET A 483 -1.80 5.28 -1.13
N MET A 484 -0.50 5.64 -1.12
CA MET A 484 0.01 6.74 -0.30
C MET A 484 -0.51 8.11 -0.77
N ILE A 485 -0.61 8.34 -2.08
CA ILE A 485 -1.21 9.54 -2.67
C ILE A 485 -2.65 9.69 -2.20
N ALA A 486 -3.46 8.63 -2.28
CA ALA A 486 -4.84 8.65 -1.78
C ALA A 486 -4.88 9.02 -0.29
N SER A 487 -4.03 8.39 0.52
CA SER A 487 -3.99 8.58 1.98
C SER A 487 -3.57 10.01 2.37
N LEU A 488 -2.54 10.55 1.73
CA LEU A 488 -2.06 11.92 1.97
C LEU A 488 -3.03 12.98 1.44
N ALA A 489 -3.70 12.74 0.31
CA ALA A 489 -4.71 13.65 -0.22
C ALA A 489 -5.92 13.75 0.72
N ASP A 490 -6.43 12.60 1.20
CA ASP A 490 -7.50 12.57 2.18
C ASP A 490 -7.07 13.17 3.52
N ALA A 491 -5.90 12.77 4.06
CA ALA A 491 -5.39 13.32 5.32
C ALA A 491 -5.14 14.83 5.22
N GLY A 492 -4.57 15.32 4.11
CA GLY A 492 -4.34 16.75 3.89
C GLY A 492 -5.64 17.55 3.91
N ARG A 493 -6.70 17.03 3.29
CA ARG A 493 -8.04 17.64 3.33
C ARG A 493 -8.69 17.55 4.71
N LEU A 494 -8.69 16.36 5.31
CA LEU A 494 -9.43 16.06 6.54
C LEU A 494 -8.77 16.64 7.80
N LEU A 495 -7.44 16.70 7.84
CA LEU A 495 -6.65 17.27 8.93
C LEU A 495 -6.25 18.74 8.69
N SER A 496 -6.69 19.31 7.56
CA SER A 496 -6.31 20.66 7.11
C SER A 496 -4.79 20.88 7.10
N GLU A 497 -4.05 19.94 6.51
CA GLU A 497 -2.58 19.93 6.44
C GLU A 497 -2.09 20.03 4.98
N PRO A 498 -1.75 21.25 4.50
CA PRO A 498 -1.35 21.46 3.11
C PRO A 498 -0.08 20.70 2.70
N ARG A 499 0.84 20.41 3.64
CA ARG A 499 2.08 19.67 3.32
C ARG A 499 1.78 18.28 2.76
N TYR A 500 0.75 17.61 3.30
CA TYR A 500 0.36 16.27 2.85
C TYR A 500 -0.21 16.30 1.43
N LEU A 501 -1.10 17.27 1.15
CA LEU A 501 -1.66 17.43 -0.20
C LEU A 501 -0.58 17.76 -1.24
N GLN A 502 0.36 18.66 -0.91
CA GLN A 502 1.48 19.00 -1.80
C GLN A 502 2.38 17.79 -2.09
N ALA A 503 2.68 16.98 -1.07
CA ALA A 503 3.44 15.75 -1.25
C ALA A 503 2.71 14.73 -2.15
N ALA A 504 1.40 14.58 -1.97
CA ALA A 504 0.56 13.73 -2.81
C ALA A 504 0.57 14.20 -4.28
N GLN A 505 0.41 15.51 -4.52
CA GLN A 505 0.49 16.09 -5.87
C GLN A 505 1.86 15.89 -6.52
N LYS A 506 2.95 16.10 -5.77
CA LYS A 506 4.31 15.90 -6.29
C LYS A 506 4.57 14.43 -6.67
N ALA A 507 4.15 13.48 -5.83
CA ALA A 507 4.26 12.06 -6.14
C ALA A 507 3.40 11.66 -7.35
N ALA A 508 2.19 12.20 -7.45
CA ALA A 508 1.29 11.96 -8.57
C ALA A 508 1.85 12.47 -9.91
N GLU A 509 2.42 13.69 -9.94
CA GLU A 509 3.11 14.21 -11.12
C GLU A 509 4.34 13.38 -11.47
N PHE A 510 5.14 12.98 -10.48
CA PHE A 510 6.31 12.12 -10.71
C PHE A 510 5.90 10.82 -11.42
N LEU A 511 4.89 10.11 -10.90
CA LEU A 511 4.41 8.86 -11.53
C LEU A 511 3.84 9.11 -12.92
N TRP A 512 3.08 10.19 -13.10
CA TRP A 512 2.54 10.54 -14.42
C TRP A 512 3.64 10.85 -15.45
N GLN A 513 4.76 11.44 -15.03
CA GLN A 513 5.84 11.80 -15.96
C GLN A 513 6.82 10.65 -16.21
N HIS A 514 7.09 9.82 -15.20
CA HIS A 514 8.17 8.82 -15.25
C HIS A 514 7.67 7.38 -15.42
N HIS A 515 6.51 7.05 -14.86
CA HIS A 515 5.96 5.68 -14.90
C HIS A 515 4.91 5.53 -16.00
N GLN A 516 4.31 6.61 -16.50
CA GLN A 516 3.41 6.56 -17.64
C GLN A 516 4.19 6.75 -18.96
N ARG A 517 4.02 5.83 -19.91
CA ARG A 517 4.57 5.90 -21.26
C ARG A 517 3.57 5.36 -22.27
N ASP A 518 3.27 6.13 -23.31
CA ASP A 518 2.40 5.72 -24.43
C ASP A 518 1.05 5.13 -24.01
N GLY A 519 0.43 5.67 -22.96
CA GLY A 519 -0.86 5.22 -22.44
C GLY A 519 -0.79 4.04 -21.47
N ARG A 520 0.41 3.52 -21.17
CA ARG A 520 0.64 2.41 -20.23
C ARG A 520 1.47 2.84 -19.04
N LEU A 521 1.32 2.12 -17.94
CA LEU A 521 2.11 2.30 -16.73
C LEU A 521 3.25 1.29 -16.70
N LEU A 522 4.33 1.68 -16.04
CA LEU A 522 5.40 0.80 -15.58
C LEU A 522 5.20 0.51 -14.08
N ARG A 523 5.60 -0.70 -13.66
CA ARG A 523 5.39 -1.16 -12.28
C ARG A 523 6.20 -0.37 -11.27
N SER A 524 7.47 -0.14 -11.58
CA SER A 524 8.39 0.43 -10.60
C SER A 524 9.51 1.22 -11.23
N SER A 525 10.19 2.05 -10.44
CA SER A 525 11.47 2.65 -10.80
C SER A 525 12.50 2.48 -9.69
N LEU A 526 13.77 2.46 -10.09
CA LEU A 526 14.92 2.52 -9.19
C LEU A 526 15.89 3.57 -9.75
N GLU A 527 16.34 4.51 -8.92
CA GLU A 527 17.19 5.63 -9.37
C GLU A 527 16.56 6.37 -10.58
N SER A 528 15.27 6.67 -10.49
CA SER A 528 14.47 7.29 -11.56
C SER A 528 14.39 6.51 -12.90
N ARG A 529 14.88 5.26 -12.95
CA ARG A 529 14.74 4.37 -14.12
C ARG A 529 13.52 3.47 -13.96
N ALA A 530 12.43 3.84 -14.62
CA ALA A 530 11.19 3.06 -14.62
C ALA A 530 11.28 1.83 -15.54
N SER A 531 10.73 0.70 -15.08
CA SER A 531 10.71 -0.57 -15.78
C SER A 531 9.70 -1.57 -15.19
N GLY A 532 9.55 -2.71 -15.86
CA GLY A 532 8.56 -3.74 -15.55
C GLY A 532 7.17 -3.34 -16.03
N ASP A 533 6.46 -4.29 -16.64
CA ASP A 533 5.06 -4.08 -17.00
C ASP A 533 4.24 -3.85 -15.73
N ALA A 534 3.44 -2.78 -15.70
CA ALA A 534 2.50 -2.55 -14.62
C ALA A 534 1.52 -3.73 -14.50
N MET A 535 1.03 -3.91 -13.29
CA MET A 535 -0.01 -4.87 -12.94
C MET A 535 -1.35 -4.14 -12.83
N GLN A 536 -2.43 -4.90 -12.80
CA GLN A 536 -3.80 -4.40 -12.64
C GLN A 536 -3.95 -3.45 -11.45
N GLU A 537 -3.34 -3.80 -10.31
CA GLU A 537 -3.38 -2.99 -9.09
C GLU A 537 -2.70 -1.62 -9.24
N ASP A 538 -1.67 -1.48 -10.09
CA ASP A 538 -1.00 -0.21 -10.33
C ASP A 538 -1.95 0.81 -10.94
N TYR A 539 -2.77 0.35 -11.90
CA TYR A 539 -3.79 1.19 -12.51
C TYR A 539 -4.90 1.51 -11.52
N ALA A 540 -5.40 0.51 -10.78
CA ALA A 540 -6.50 0.70 -9.84
C ALA A 540 -6.13 1.68 -8.72
N TRP A 541 -4.97 1.49 -8.08
CA TRP A 541 -4.52 2.37 -6.99
C TRP A 541 -4.10 3.75 -7.46
N LEU A 542 -3.39 3.87 -8.59
CA LEU A 542 -3.00 5.20 -9.08
C LEU A 542 -4.21 6.00 -9.56
N ALA A 543 -5.16 5.37 -10.24
CA ALA A 543 -6.40 6.02 -10.64
C ALA A 543 -7.23 6.44 -9.42
N LEU A 544 -7.31 5.60 -8.39
CA LEU A 544 -7.98 5.96 -7.13
C LEU A 544 -7.26 7.12 -6.42
N GLY A 545 -5.94 7.13 -6.38
CA GLY A 545 -5.15 8.24 -5.84
C GLY A 545 -5.39 9.56 -6.58
N PHE A 546 -5.47 9.53 -7.92
CA PHE A 546 -5.85 10.69 -8.71
C PHE A 546 -7.29 11.13 -8.46
N LEU A 547 -8.22 10.18 -8.30
CA LEU A 547 -9.60 10.52 -7.95
C LEU A 547 -9.68 11.19 -6.57
N THR A 548 -8.90 10.72 -5.59
CA THR A 548 -8.83 11.36 -4.27
C THR A 548 -8.18 12.74 -4.32
N LEU A 549 -7.20 12.98 -5.20
CA LEU A 549 -6.67 14.33 -5.45
C LEU A 549 -7.74 15.28 -6.03
N TYR A 550 -8.58 14.79 -6.95
CA TYR A 550 -9.74 15.54 -7.43
C TYR A 550 -10.73 15.84 -6.29
N ASP A 551 -11.02 14.86 -5.44
CA ASP A 551 -11.88 15.04 -4.27
C ASP A 551 -11.29 16.04 -3.26
N ALA A 552 -9.97 16.17 -3.22
CA ALA A 552 -9.22 17.16 -2.44
C ALA A 552 -9.10 18.55 -3.10
N ASP A 553 -9.84 18.81 -4.18
CA ASP A 553 -9.86 20.07 -4.92
C ASP A 553 -8.50 20.45 -5.54
N ALA A 554 -7.68 19.45 -5.89
CA ALA A 554 -6.39 19.66 -6.55
C ALA A 554 -6.47 19.95 -8.06
N GLY A 555 -7.68 19.99 -8.64
CA GLY A 555 -7.97 20.36 -10.04
C GLY A 555 -8.58 19.25 -10.90
N ASP A 556 -9.31 19.66 -11.95
CA ASP A 556 -10.05 18.75 -12.85
C ASP A 556 -9.17 17.77 -13.65
N LEU A 557 -7.89 18.12 -13.85
CA LEU A 557 -6.92 17.27 -14.54
C LEU A 557 -6.80 15.88 -13.88
N TRP A 558 -6.92 15.81 -12.56
CA TRP A 558 -6.79 14.55 -11.83
C TRP A 558 -7.93 13.59 -12.13
N LEU A 559 -9.16 14.09 -12.28
CA LEU A 559 -10.30 13.27 -12.71
C LEU A 559 -10.08 12.73 -14.13
N GLN A 560 -9.57 13.57 -15.05
CA GLN A 560 -9.28 13.14 -16.43
C GLN A 560 -8.19 12.06 -16.48
N ARG A 561 -7.13 12.21 -15.68
CA ARG A 561 -6.05 11.21 -15.57
C ARG A 561 -6.56 9.91 -14.94
N ALA A 562 -7.39 9.99 -13.88
CA ALA A 562 -8.03 8.82 -13.29
C ALA A 562 -8.86 8.05 -14.32
N GLN A 563 -9.70 8.74 -15.09
CA GLN A 563 -10.51 8.13 -16.17
C GLN A 563 -9.65 7.51 -17.27
N THR A 564 -8.52 8.14 -17.61
CA THR A 564 -7.57 7.61 -18.59
C THR A 564 -6.99 6.27 -18.14
N LEU A 565 -6.52 6.19 -16.89
CA LEU A 565 -6.02 4.95 -16.31
C LEU A 565 -7.10 3.89 -16.16
N THR A 566 -8.32 4.27 -15.74
CA THR A 566 -9.48 3.36 -15.67
C THR A 566 -9.81 2.77 -17.04
N ARG A 567 -9.70 3.54 -18.12
CA ARG A 567 -9.92 3.02 -19.47
C ARG A 567 -8.90 1.94 -19.83
N THR A 568 -7.61 2.19 -19.59
CA THR A 568 -6.56 1.19 -19.83
C THR A 568 -6.75 -0.04 -18.95
N LEU A 569 -7.12 0.12 -17.68
CA LEU A 569 -7.47 -0.98 -16.78
C LEU A 569 -8.59 -1.87 -17.36
N LEU A 570 -9.67 -1.25 -17.83
CA LEU A 570 -10.81 -1.92 -18.44
C LEU A 570 -10.50 -2.57 -19.80
N THR A 571 -9.50 -2.08 -20.52
CA THR A 571 -9.10 -2.63 -21.82
C THR A 571 -8.10 -3.78 -21.69
N ASP A 572 -7.07 -3.61 -20.87
CA ASP A 572 -5.91 -4.50 -20.87
C ASP A 572 -6.01 -5.66 -19.84
N TYR A 573 -6.82 -5.50 -18.79
CA TYR A 573 -6.89 -6.46 -17.66
C TYR A 573 -8.25 -7.10 -17.44
N TRP A 574 -9.32 -6.51 -17.99
CA TRP A 574 -10.67 -7.07 -17.91
C TRP A 574 -10.78 -8.33 -18.77
N ASP A 575 -11.34 -9.40 -18.21
CA ASP A 575 -11.70 -10.58 -18.98
C ASP A 575 -13.21 -10.70 -19.14
N GLU A 576 -13.67 -10.78 -20.40
CA GLU A 576 -15.09 -10.83 -20.71
C GLU A 576 -15.77 -12.12 -20.27
N LYS A 577 -15.05 -13.24 -20.19
CA LYS A 577 -15.62 -14.52 -19.80
C LYS A 577 -15.73 -14.63 -18.28
N ALA A 578 -14.68 -14.24 -17.57
CA ALA A 578 -14.63 -14.25 -16.12
C ALA A 578 -15.51 -13.15 -15.51
N GLY A 579 -15.66 -12.01 -16.20
CA GLY A 579 -16.31 -10.83 -15.64
C GLY A 579 -15.50 -10.18 -14.51
N ALA A 580 -14.19 -10.40 -14.48
CA ALA A 580 -13.27 -9.92 -13.45
C ALA A 580 -11.92 -9.52 -14.07
N PHE A 581 -11.02 -8.94 -13.26
CA PHE A 581 -9.70 -8.53 -13.71
C PHE A 581 -8.62 -9.54 -13.32
N TYR A 582 -7.76 -9.87 -14.28
CA TYR A 582 -6.51 -10.59 -14.00
C TYR A 582 -5.40 -9.63 -13.57
N MET A 583 -4.42 -10.12 -12.81
CA MET A 583 -3.31 -9.29 -12.29
C MET A 583 -2.39 -8.77 -13.40
N ASN A 584 -2.13 -9.59 -14.41
CA ASN A 584 -1.22 -9.29 -15.52
C ASN A 584 -1.99 -9.22 -16.84
N ARG A 585 -1.35 -8.71 -17.91
CA ARG A 585 -1.87 -8.80 -19.28
C ARG A 585 -1.67 -10.20 -19.84
N THR A 586 -2.40 -10.55 -20.90
CA THR A 586 -2.13 -11.79 -21.64
C THR A 586 -0.70 -11.74 -22.19
N SER A 587 0.12 -12.71 -21.81
CA SER A 587 1.52 -12.82 -22.19
C SER A 587 1.82 -14.20 -22.77
N ALA A 588 2.86 -14.28 -23.60
CA ALA A 588 3.42 -15.54 -24.07
C ALA A 588 4.45 -16.12 -23.07
N GLU A 589 4.75 -15.41 -21.99
CA GLU A 589 5.58 -15.94 -20.91
C GLU A 589 4.90 -17.13 -20.22
N PRO A 590 5.63 -18.21 -19.91
CA PRO A 590 5.08 -19.33 -19.17
C PRO A 590 4.59 -18.89 -17.79
N LEU A 591 3.37 -19.29 -17.45
CA LEU A 591 2.78 -19.15 -16.12
C LEU A 591 1.75 -20.26 -15.93
N MET A 592 1.83 -20.97 -14.81
CA MET A 592 0.99 -22.16 -14.54
C MET A 592 -0.51 -21.86 -14.67
N VAL A 593 -0.97 -20.77 -14.05
CA VAL A 593 -2.33 -20.24 -14.15
C VAL A 593 -2.23 -18.72 -14.11
N ARG A 594 -3.05 -18.02 -14.90
CA ARG A 594 -3.17 -16.56 -14.81
C ARG A 594 -3.96 -16.19 -13.55
N PRO A 595 -3.38 -15.45 -12.59
CA PRO A 595 -4.02 -15.20 -11.30
C PRO A 595 -4.96 -14.00 -11.36
N MET A 596 -6.03 -14.09 -10.58
CA MET A 596 -6.84 -12.94 -10.17
C MET A 596 -6.54 -12.66 -8.71
N ASP A 597 -6.32 -11.39 -8.39
CA ASP A 597 -6.18 -10.96 -7.00
C ASP A 597 -7.56 -10.60 -6.45
N THR A 598 -8.16 -11.52 -5.68
CA THR A 598 -9.53 -11.40 -5.17
C THR A 598 -9.60 -11.25 -3.65
N TYR A 599 -8.67 -11.87 -2.91
CA TYR A 599 -8.62 -11.83 -1.45
C TYR A 599 -7.72 -10.70 -0.94
N ASP A 600 -8.20 -10.00 0.08
CA ASP A 600 -7.40 -9.01 0.80
C ASP A 600 -6.27 -9.73 1.56
N ASN A 601 -5.07 -9.17 1.50
CA ASN A 601 -3.89 -9.64 2.24
C ASN A 601 -3.33 -8.47 3.06
N ALA A 602 -2.00 -8.28 3.10
CA ALA A 602 -1.39 -7.07 3.68
C ALA A 602 -1.82 -5.78 2.97
N VAL A 603 -2.39 -5.90 1.77
CA VAL A 603 -3.03 -4.81 1.00
C VAL A 603 -4.39 -5.30 0.48
N PRO A 604 -5.33 -4.37 0.20
CA PRO A 604 -6.58 -4.71 -0.46
C PRO A 604 -6.35 -5.32 -1.85
N SER A 605 -7.19 -6.28 -2.23
CA SER A 605 -7.03 -6.95 -3.51
C SER A 605 -7.25 -6.00 -4.69
N GLY A 606 -6.51 -6.21 -5.78
CA GLY A 606 -6.61 -5.38 -6.97
C GLY A 606 -8.03 -5.31 -7.56
N ASN A 607 -8.81 -6.40 -7.47
CA ASN A 607 -10.22 -6.40 -7.87
C ASN A 607 -11.11 -5.58 -6.90
N ALA A 608 -10.86 -5.63 -5.59
CA ALA A 608 -11.59 -4.79 -4.62
C ALA A 608 -11.34 -3.30 -4.87
N VAL A 609 -10.08 -2.92 -5.14
CA VAL A 609 -9.70 -1.53 -5.43
C VAL A 609 -10.31 -1.06 -6.75
N ALA A 610 -10.33 -1.91 -7.79
CA ALA A 610 -11.01 -1.61 -9.04
C ALA A 610 -12.53 -1.44 -8.84
N ALA A 611 -13.17 -2.31 -8.05
CA ALA A 611 -14.59 -2.17 -7.72
C ALA A 611 -14.86 -0.82 -7.05
N ARG A 612 -14.04 -0.46 -6.06
CA ARG A 612 -14.13 0.82 -5.34
C ARG A 612 -13.94 2.02 -6.26
N LEU A 613 -12.94 1.98 -7.14
CA LEU A 613 -12.67 2.99 -8.15
C LEU A 613 -13.89 3.20 -9.08
N LEU A 614 -14.49 2.12 -9.58
CA LEU A 614 -15.67 2.18 -10.45
C LEU A 614 -16.88 2.77 -9.71
N ALA A 615 -17.13 2.32 -8.47
CA ALA A 615 -18.21 2.84 -7.62
C ALA A 615 -18.06 4.35 -7.37
N ARG A 616 -16.85 4.81 -7.06
CA ARG A 616 -16.57 6.24 -6.82
C ARG A 616 -16.64 7.07 -8.10
N LEU A 617 -16.09 6.58 -9.22
CA LEU A 617 -16.17 7.27 -10.51
C LEU A 617 -17.62 7.47 -10.96
N LEU A 618 -18.52 6.52 -10.71
CA LEU A 618 -19.94 6.68 -11.01
C LEU A 618 -20.56 7.91 -10.33
N LYS A 619 -20.10 8.30 -9.14
CA LYS A 619 -20.58 9.49 -8.44
C LYS A 619 -19.97 10.79 -8.97
N ARG A 620 -18.73 10.78 -9.49
CA ARG A 620 -18.04 11.99 -10.03
C ARG A 620 -18.29 12.23 -11.51
N SER A 621 -18.42 11.17 -12.30
CA SER A 621 -18.58 11.19 -13.75
C SER A 621 -19.23 9.89 -14.22
N PRO A 622 -20.57 9.79 -14.14
CA PRO A 622 -21.28 8.57 -14.48
C PRO A 622 -21.05 8.14 -15.93
N GLN A 623 -20.76 6.86 -16.11
CA GLN A 623 -20.74 6.21 -17.41
C GLN A 623 -21.38 4.84 -17.24
N LEU A 624 -22.28 4.48 -18.16
CA LEU A 624 -22.94 3.16 -18.14
C LEU A 624 -21.93 2.01 -18.11
N LEU A 625 -20.76 2.21 -18.74
CA LEU A 625 -19.67 1.25 -18.71
C LEU A 625 -19.18 0.96 -17.29
N TYR A 626 -19.01 1.98 -16.43
CA TYR A 626 -18.53 1.78 -15.07
C TYR A 626 -19.52 0.98 -14.23
N GLU A 627 -20.81 1.30 -14.35
CA GLU A 627 -21.89 0.59 -13.67
C GLU A 627 -22.00 -0.86 -14.14
N THR A 628 -21.93 -1.08 -15.45
CA THR A 628 -21.96 -2.42 -16.04
C THR A 628 -20.77 -3.26 -15.56
N ARG A 629 -19.57 -2.69 -15.53
CA ARG A 629 -18.35 -3.39 -15.11
C ARG A 629 -18.35 -3.67 -13.61
N PHE A 630 -18.80 -2.73 -12.79
CA PHE A 630 -18.97 -2.93 -11.35
C PHE A 630 -19.94 -4.08 -11.06
N ASN A 631 -21.13 -4.06 -11.67
CA ASN A 631 -22.15 -5.08 -11.44
C ASN A 631 -21.70 -6.46 -11.94
N ARG A 632 -21.01 -6.54 -13.08
CA ARG A 632 -20.44 -7.80 -13.58
C ARG A 632 -19.34 -8.34 -12.67
N LEU A 633 -18.47 -7.49 -12.15
CA LEU A 633 -17.43 -7.87 -11.20
C LEU A 633 -18.03 -8.39 -9.89
N ARG A 634 -19.02 -7.67 -9.35
CA ARG A 634 -19.78 -8.09 -8.17
C ARG A 634 -20.42 -9.46 -8.37
N ALA A 635 -21.08 -9.68 -9.51
CA ALA A 635 -21.70 -10.97 -9.83
C ALA A 635 -20.66 -12.08 -9.99
N ALA A 636 -19.55 -11.81 -10.68
CA ALA A 636 -18.47 -12.78 -10.91
C ALA A 636 -17.81 -13.25 -9.61
N LEU A 637 -17.64 -12.37 -8.63
CA LEU A 637 -16.99 -12.71 -7.36
C LEU A 637 -17.95 -13.11 -6.25
N SER A 638 -19.27 -13.10 -6.50
CA SER A 638 -20.31 -13.39 -5.50
C SER A 638 -20.13 -14.72 -4.76
N GLY A 639 -19.75 -15.79 -5.46
CA GLY A 639 -19.48 -17.09 -4.84
C GLY A 639 -18.30 -17.05 -3.85
N GLN A 640 -17.20 -16.38 -4.23
CA GLN A 640 -16.02 -16.24 -3.37
C GLN A 640 -16.33 -15.37 -2.13
N ILE A 641 -17.04 -14.26 -2.34
CA ILE A 641 -17.44 -13.34 -1.26
C ILE A 641 -18.30 -14.08 -0.23
N ARG A 642 -19.25 -14.92 -0.66
CA ARG A 642 -20.10 -15.69 0.26
C ARG A 642 -19.34 -16.76 1.04
N ARG A 643 -18.30 -17.35 0.45
CA ARG A 643 -17.48 -18.36 1.14
C ARG A 643 -16.54 -17.77 2.18
N SER A 644 -16.02 -16.56 1.94
CA SER A 644 -15.13 -15.88 2.89
C SER A 644 -15.34 -14.36 2.84
N PRO A 645 -16.41 -13.86 3.48
CA PRO A 645 -16.73 -12.43 3.49
C PRO A 645 -15.62 -11.58 4.11
N ALA A 646 -15.06 -11.98 5.25
CA ALA A 646 -13.97 -11.24 5.91
C ALA A 646 -12.68 -11.20 5.07
N GLY A 647 -12.40 -12.24 4.27
CA GLY A 647 -11.27 -12.27 3.34
C GLY A 647 -11.41 -11.30 2.15
N MET A 648 -12.59 -10.71 1.95
CA MET A 648 -12.90 -9.77 0.87
C MET A 648 -13.51 -8.46 1.39
N ALA A 649 -13.08 -8.04 2.58
CA ALA A 649 -13.63 -6.89 3.30
C ALA A 649 -13.65 -5.58 2.47
N ASN A 650 -12.61 -5.30 1.68
CA ASN A 650 -12.57 -4.11 0.83
C ASN A 650 -13.48 -4.22 -0.40
N PHE A 651 -13.75 -5.43 -0.89
CA PHE A 651 -14.75 -5.59 -1.94
C PHE A 651 -16.14 -5.27 -1.39
N LEU A 652 -16.46 -5.74 -0.18
CA LEU A 652 -17.70 -5.41 0.52
C LEU A 652 -17.80 -3.91 0.85
N LEU A 653 -16.68 -3.25 1.15
CA LEU A 653 -16.64 -1.79 1.25
C LEU A 653 -17.03 -1.13 -0.08
N ALA A 654 -16.50 -1.59 -1.22
CA ALA A 654 -16.88 -1.06 -2.53
C ALA A 654 -18.38 -1.26 -2.82
N VAL A 655 -18.96 -2.40 -2.44
CA VAL A 655 -20.42 -2.65 -2.52
C VAL A 655 -21.19 -1.65 -1.68
N ARG A 656 -20.78 -1.39 -0.44
CA ARG A 656 -21.43 -0.40 0.44
C ARG A 656 -21.30 1.02 -0.10
N GLU A 657 -20.15 1.39 -0.65
CA GLU A 657 -19.98 2.71 -1.30
C GLU A 657 -20.90 2.85 -2.52
N TYR A 658 -21.08 1.78 -3.31
CA TYR A 658 -21.99 1.77 -4.45
C TYR A 658 -23.46 1.90 -4.02
N GLU A 659 -23.90 1.10 -3.05
CA GLU A 659 -25.31 1.01 -2.64
C GLU A 659 -25.74 2.14 -1.71
N LEU A 660 -24.90 2.51 -0.76
CA LEU A 660 -25.22 3.42 0.34
C LEU A 660 -24.51 4.77 0.22
N GLY A 661 -23.64 4.96 -0.77
CA GLY A 661 -22.75 6.11 -0.87
C GLY A 661 -21.51 5.97 0.02
N GLU A 662 -20.53 6.83 -0.23
CA GLU A 662 -19.30 6.92 0.57
C GLU A 662 -19.57 7.45 1.98
N THR A 663 -18.65 7.13 2.89
CA THR A 663 -18.63 7.70 4.24
C THR A 663 -17.76 8.95 4.32
N GLY A 664 -18.06 9.79 5.30
CA GLY A 664 -17.32 11.01 5.62
C GLY A 664 -18.04 12.31 5.25
N PRO A 665 -17.31 13.44 5.33
CA PRO A 665 -17.90 14.77 5.22
C PRO A 665 -18.17 15.23 3.78
N LEU A 666 -17.81 14.44 2.77
CA LEU A 666 -17.86 14.82 1.36
C LEU A 666 -18.81 13.88 0.60
N GLN A 667 -19.70 14.44 -0.21
CA GLN A 667 -20.61 13.69 -1.08
C GLN A 667 -20.69 14.33 -2.46
N TYR A 668 -20.89 13.50 -3.49
CA TYR A 668 -21.19 13.93 -4.85
C TYR A 668 -22.65 13.61 -5.18
N LEU A 669 -23.32 14.55 -5.83
CA LEU A 669 -24.71 14.45 -6.27
C LEU A 669 -24.83 14.90 -7.73
N ALA A 670 -26.03 14.75 -8.29
CA ALA A 670 -26.40 15.29 -9.59
C ALA A 670 -25.44 14.82 -10.68
N GLN A 671 -25.13 13.53 -10.69
CA GLN A 671 -24.22 12.93 -11.67
C GLN A 671 -22.82 13.57 -11.67
N GLY A 672 -22.35 14.03 -10.50
CA GLY A 672 -21.05 14.68 -10.33
C GLY A 672 -21.03 16.15 -10.76
N ASN A 673 -22.19 16.76 -10.94
CA ASN A 673 -22.33 18.21 -11.18
C ASN A 673 -22.51 19.01 -9.90
N ALA A 674 -22.76 18.34 -8.76
CA ALA A 674 -22.78 18.94 -7.45
C ALA A 674 -21.82 18.19 -6.51
N LYS A 675 -21.01 18.94 -5.75
CA LYS A 675 -20.12 18.45 -4.71
C LYS A 675 -20.52 19.11 -3.40
N ALA A 676 -20.92 18.34 -2.39
CA ALA A 676 -21.33 18.85 -1.08
C ALA A 676 -20.34 18.40 0.01
N ALA A 677 -19.83 19.35 0.79
CA ALA A 677 -18.90 19.09 1.88
C ALA A 677 -19.39 19.74 3.19
N VAL A 678 -19.34 19.00 4.29
CA VAL A 678 -19.68 19.52 5.62
C VAL A 678 -18.43 19.75 6.47
N LYS A 679 -18.40 20.87 7.18
CA LYS A 679 -17.41 21.18 8.21
C LYS A 679 -18.13 21.64 9.47
N TRP A 680 -17.65 21.20 10.62
CA TRP A 680 -18.03 21.75 11.91
C TRP A 680 -16.78 22.38 12.51
N GLN A 681 -16.82 23.62 12.96
CA GLN A 681 -15.68 24.29 13.61
C GLN A 681 -16.18 25.47 14.44
N ASN A 682 -15.61 25.71 15.62
CA ASN A 682 -15.95 26.85 16.49
C ASN A 682 -17.48 26.97 16.73
N ALA A 683 -18.15 25.85 17.00
CA ALA A 683 -19.61 25.74 17.15
C ALA A 683 -20.47 26.08 15.91
N ALA A 684 -19.86 26.43 14.77
CA ALA A 684 -20.56 26.67 13.51
C ALA A 684 -20.46 25.45 12.58
N LEU A 685 -21.61 25.00 12.08
CA LEU A 685 -21.70 24.00 11.02
C LEU A 685 -21.82 24.72 9.68
N THR A 686 -21.03 24.29 8.70
CA THR A 686 -21.08 24.81 7.33
C THR A 686 -21.20 23.66 6.35
N VAL A 687 -22.20 23.71 5.47
CA VAL A 687 -22.34 22.83 4.31
C VAL A 687 -22.07 23.65 3.06
N GLU A 688 -20.98 23.33 2.38
CA GLU A 688 -20.58 23.94 1.12
C GLU A 688 -21.00 23.05 -0.04
N ILE A 689 -21.78 23.57 -0.97
CA ILE A 689 -22.20 22.90 -2.21
C ILE A 689 -21.56 23.65 -3.38
N THR A 690 -20.73 22.96 -4.15
CA THR A 690 -20.11 23.48 -5.37
C THR A 690 -20.77 22.86 -6.58
N LEU A 691 -21.28 23.70 -7.48
CA LEU A 691 -21.95 23.32 -8.72
C LEU A 691 -21.05 23.59 -9.92
N LYS A 692 -21.02 22.64 -10.87
CA LYS A 692 -20.32 22.86 -12.15
C LYS A 692 -20.97 23.99 -12.95
N PRO A 693 -20.21 24.71 -13.80
CA PRO A 693 -20.76 25.74 -14.66
C PRO A 693 -21.97 25.24 -15.48
N GLY A 694 -23.03 26.06 -15.54
CA GLY A 694 -24.28 25.73 -16.25
C GLY A 694 -25.30 24.92 -15.44
N TRP A 695 -24.95 24.48 -14.23
CA TRP A 695 -25.85 23.80 -13.30
C TRP A 695 -26.29 24.70 -12.16
N HIS A 696 -27.53 24.53 -11.72
CA HIS A 696 -28.13 25.20 -10.59
C HIS A 696 -28.97 24.24 -9.74
N ILE A 697 -29.29 24.64 -8.51
CA ILE A 697 -30.24 23.95 -7.63
C ILE A 697 -31.33 24.92 -7.19
N ASN A 698 -32.53 24.40 -6.90
CA ASN A 698 -33.63 25.23 -6.40
C ASN A 698 -33.30 25.83 -5.02
N ALA A 699 -33.70 27.08 -4.80
CA ALA A 699 -33.55 27.73 -3.50
C ALA A 699 -34.41 27.06 -2.40
N TYR A 700 -34.10 27.34 -1.14
CA TYR A 700 -34.87 26.84 0.01
C TYR A 700 -36.33 27.34 -0.02
N GLU A 701 -36.53 28.62 -0.33
CA GLU A 701 -37.84 29.20 -0.65
C GLU A 701 -38.11 29.03 -2.14
N ALA A 702 -38.49 27.82 -2.55
CA ALA A 702 -38.86 27.56 -3.93
C ALA A 702 -40.08 28.44 -4.32
N ALA A 703 -39.98 29.15 -5.45
CA ALA A 703 -41.01 30.08 -5.91
C ALA A 703 -42.31 29.38 -6.39
N ASP A 704 -42.29 28.06 -6.54
CA ASP A 704 -43.37 27.23 -7.05
C ASP A 704 -43.47 25.93 -6.23
N SER A 705 -44.69 25.46 -5.94
CA SER A 705 -44.95 24.29 -5.10
C SER A 705 -44.50 22.97 -5.73
N ASP A 706 -44.31 22.94 -7.05
CA ASP A 706 -43.92 21.76 -7.80
C ASP A 706 -42.39 21.55 -7.85
N LEU A 707 -41.61 22.49 -7.33
CA LEU A 707 -40.15 22.41 -7.29
C LEU A 707 -39.67 21.79 -5.97
N ILE A 708 -38.64 20.94 -6.05
CA ILE A 708 -38.01 20.36 -4.86
C ILE A 708 -36.97 21.34 -4.30
N PRO A 709 -37.17 21.94 -3.12
CA PRO A 709 -36.25 22.91 -2.56
C PRO A 709 -34.98 22.25 -2.03
N THR A 710 -33.88 23.00 -2.03
CA THR A 710 -32.66 22.57 -1.31
C THR A 710 -32.93 22.62 0.19
N THR A 711 -32.84 21.47 0.88
CA THR A 711 -33.10 21.38 2.33
C THR A 711 -31.98 20.66 3.05
N LEU A 712 -31.75 21.06 4.30
CA LEU A 712 -30.77 20.45 5.19
C LEU A 712 -31.48 20.05 6.50
N LYS A 713 -31.36 18.79 6.90
CA LYS A 713 -31.95 18.26 8.13
C LYS A 713 -30.99 17.34 8.84
N VAL A 714 -31.14 17.20 10.16
CA VAL A 714 -30.47 16.13 10.92
C VAL A 714 -31.13 14.80 10.58
N ALA A 715 -30.33 13.81 10.23
CA ALA A 715 -30.81 12.46 9.94
C ALA A 715 -30.57 11.47 11.08
N SER A 716 -29.67 11.81 12.02
CA SER A 716 -29.30 10.94 13.13
C SER A 716 -30.35 10.89 14.24
N PRO A 717 -30.63 9.71 14.83
CA PRO A 717 -31.57 9.54 15.94
C PRO A 717 -31.06 10.08 17.29
N GLY A 718 -29.86 10.68 17.33
CA GLY A 718 -29.12 11.06 18.53
C GLY A 718 -29.57 12.32 19.27
N GLY A 719 -30.72 12.89 18.93
CA GLY A 719 -31.21 14.14 19.52
C GLY A 719 -30.45 15.40 19.09
N TRP A 720 -29.59 15.30 18.06
CA TRP A 720 -28.94 16.45 17.45
C TRP A 720 -29.98 17.38 16.81
N GLN A 721 -29.80 18.70 16.95
CA GLN A 721 -30.69 19.69 16.33
C GLN A 721 -29.88 20.78 15.63
N LEU A 722 -30.40 21.21 14.48
CA LEU A 722 -29.91 22.39 13.77
C LEU A 722 -30.74 23.61 14.17
N HIS A 723 -30.06 24.68 14.55
CA HIS A 723 -30.64 26.00 14.81
C HIS A 723 -30.05 27.03 13.85
N ASP A 724 -30.77 28.14 13.68
CA ASP A 724 -30.31 29.30 12.91
C ASP A 724 -29.78 28.94 11.51
N ILE A 725 -30.49 28.03 10.81
CA ILE A 725 -30.09 27.59 9.47
C ILE A 725 -30.20 28.78 8.51
N HIS A 726 -29.07 29.26 8.03
CA HIS A 726 -28.97 30.37 7.11
C HIS A 726 -28.56 29.86 5.72
N PHE A 727 -29.46 30.04 4.76
CA PHE A 727 -29.20 29.85 3.33
C PHE A 727 -28.80 31.19 2.69
N PRO A 728 -27.93 31.18 1.66
CA PRO A 728 -27.57 32.41 0.96
C PRO A 728 -28.76 32.98 0.19
N ALA A 729 -28.67 34.25 -0.20
CA ALA A 729 -29.69 34.89 -1.03
C ALA A 729 -29.75 34.21 -2.42
N PRO A 730 -30.94 33.84 -2.92
CA PRO A 730 -31.07 33.19 -4.21
C PRO A 730 -30.94 34.18 -5.37
N GLN A 731 -30.59 33.66 -6.54
CA GLN A 731 -30.63 34.40 -7.79
C GLN A 731 -31.95 34.10 -8.52
N MET A 732 -32.62 35.13 -9.04
CA MET A 732 -33.80 34.95 -9.87
C MET A 732 -33.38 34.73 -11.33
N LYS A 733 -33.71 33.58 -11.92
CA LYS A 733 -33.37 33.26 -13.32
C LYS A 733 -34.53 32.66 -14.08
N SER A 734 -34.66 33.07 -15.34
CA SER A 734 -35.61 32.46 -16.28
C SER A 734 -34.92 31.35 -17.07
N PHE A 735 -35.57 30.20 -17.17
CA PHE A 735 -35.10 29.08 -17.98
C PHE A 735 -36.10 28.78 -19.09
N GLY A 736 -35.64 28.13 -20.17
CA GLY A 736 -36.48 27.84 -21.33
C GLY A 736 -37.68 26.94 -21.02
N PHE A 737 -37.63 26.19 -19.91
CA PHE A 737 -38.70 25.30 -19.45
C PHE A 737 -39.63 25.94 -18.41
N THR A 738 -39.44 27.22 -18.06
CA THR A 738 -40.17 27.89 -16.97
C THR A 738 -40.92 29.11 -17.49
N GLN A 739 -42.17 29.29 -17.06
CA GLN A 739 -42.97 30.49 -17.42
C GLN A 739 -42.63 31.72 -16.56
N LYS A 740 -42.08 31.51 -15.36
CA LYS A 740 -41.68 32.56 -14.41
C LYS A 740 -40.23 32.37 -13.99
N PRO A 741 -39.51 33.44 -13.61
CA PRO A 741 -38.18 33.30 -13.03
C PRO A 741 -38.21 32.43 -11.77
N LEU A 742 -37.24 31.52 -11.65
CA LEU A 742 -37.04 30.67 -10.49
C LEU A 742 -35.98 31.26 -9.55
N ALA A 743 -36.18 31.07 -8.25
CA ALA A 743 -35.16 31.31 -7.23
C ALA A 743 -34.20 30.12 -7.19
N VAL A 744 -32.94 30.33 -7.54
CA VAL A 744 -31.93 29.27 -7.68
C VAL A 744 -30.59 29.64 -7.04
N TYR A 745 -29.77 28.63 -6.79
CA TYR A 745 -28.36 28.77 -6.43
C TYR A 745 -27.45 28.23 -7.54
N GLU A 746 -26.33 28.92 -7.79
CA GLU A 746 -25.31 28.56 -8.78
C GLU A 746 -23.91 28.70 -8.19
N GLY A 747 -22.94 28.00 -8.76
CA GLY A 747 -21.54 28.07 -8.33
C GLY A 747 -21.37 27.52 -6.91
N LYS A 748 -20.83 28.34 -6.00
CA LYS A 748 -20.59 27.95 -4.61
C LYS A 748 -21.72 28.44 -3.71
N VAL A 749 -22.39 27.50 -3.05
CA VAL A 749 -23.49 27.73 -2.11
C VAL A 749 -23.01 27.35 -0.72
N VAL A 750 -23.16 28.23 0.27
CA VAL A 750 -22.71 28.00 1.64
C VAL A 750 -23.91 28.10 2.57
N ILE A 751 -24.31 26.97 3.16
CA ILE A 751 -25.35 26.89 4.18
C ILE A 751 -24.65 26.86 5.53
N SER A 752 -25.07 27.73 6.45
CA SER A 752 -24.53 27.76 7.82
C SER A 752 -25.62 27.45 8.83
N ALA A 753 -25.26 26.79 9.93
CA ALA A 753 -26.18 26.49 11.01
C ALA A 753 -25.43 26.37 12.35
N SER A 754 -26.15 26.63 13.44
CA SER A 754 -25.72 26.30 14.80
C SER A 754 -26.14 24.86 15.13
N LEU A 755 -25.29 24.14 15.86
CA LEU A 755 -25.59 22.78 16.31
C LEU A 755 -25.86 22.74 17.81
N VAL A 756 -26.98 22.12 18.20
CA VAL A 756 -27.19 21.68 19.58
C VAL A 756 -26.63 20.26 19.71
N PRO A 757 -25.62 20.03 20.56
CA PRO A 757 -24.99 18.72 20.70
C PRO A 757 -25.97 17.63 21.13
N GLY A 758 -25.95 16.52 20.40
CA GLY A 758 -26.65 15.28 20.72
C GLY A 758 -25.70 14.16 21.15
N LYS A 759 -26.22 12.94 21.25
CA LYS A 759 -25.41 11.72 21.48
C LYS A 759 -25.20 10.96 20.17
N GLY A 760 -24.05 10.28 20.03
CA GLY A 760 -23.80 9.40 18.89
C GLY A 760 -23.45 10.12 17.58
N PRO A 761 -23.49 9.42 16.42
CA PRO A 761 -23.11 9.98 15.12
C PRO A 761 -24.00 11.14 14.70
N LEU A 762 -23.39 12.20 14.16
CA LEU A 762 -24.10 13.29 13.49
C LEU A 762 -24.00 13.11 11.98
N SER A 763 -25.14 12.90 11.35
CA SER A 763 -25.32 12.82 9.91
C SER A 763 -26.40 13.82 9.52
N LEU A 764 -26.15 14.55 8.44
CA LEU A 764 -27.07 15.50 7.84
C LEU A 764 -27.60 14.92 6.54
N GLN A 765 -28.91 15.04 6.33
CA GLN A 765 -29.53 14.77 5.05
C GLN A 765 -29.63 16.08 4.28
N LEU A 766 -28.91 16.14 3.16
CA LEU A 766 -29.03 17.21 2.17
C LEU A 766 -29.93 16.70 1.04
N ASN A 767 -31.06 17.36 0.82
CA ASN A 767 -31.92 17.09 -0.33
C ASN A 767 -31.78 18.24 -1.33
N LEU A 768 -31.63 17.91 -2.61
CA LEU A 768 -31.60 18.90 -3.68
C LEU A 768 -32.14 18.32 -4.98
N GLN A 769 -32.49 19.21 -5.90
CA GLN A 769 -32.73 18.88 -7.30
C GLN A 769 -31.87 19.80 -8.15
N ALA A 770 -30.98 19.20 -8.94
CA ALA A 770 -30.10 19.93 -9.84
C ALA A 770 -30.68 20.00 -11.24
N CYS A 771 -30.59 21.17 -11.85
CA CYS A 771 -31.07 21.44 -13.19
C CYS A 771 -30.01 22.21 -13.99
N ASN A 772 -30.09 22.12 -15.31
CA ASN A 772 -29.38 23.00 -16.24
C ASN A 772 -30.41 23.76 -17.09
N SER A 773 -29.98 24.45 -18.14
CA SER A 773 -30.88 25.25 -18.98
C SER A 773 -31.87 24.42 -19.82
N GLN A 774 -31.71 23.10 -19.88
CA GLN A 774 -32.49 22.20 -20.74
C GLN A 774 -33.39 21.24 -19.95
N HIS A 775 -32.92 20.73 -18.81
CA HIS A 775 -33.63 19.72 -18.02
C HIS A 775 -33.23 19.74 -16.54
N CYS A 776 -34.06 19.09 -15.72
CA CYS A 776 -33.78 18.78 -14.32
C CYS A 776 -33.47 17.29 -14.16
N LEU A 777 -32.54 16.97 -13.27
CA LEU A 777 -32.31 15.60 -12.81
C LEU A 777 -33.37 15.21 -11.77
N ALA A 778 -33.46 13.90 -11.50
CA ALA A 778 -34.25 13.41 -10.39
C ALA A 778 -33.75 14.05 -9.07
N PRO A 779 -34.65 14.35 -8.11
CA PRO A 779 -34.23 14.78 -6.79
C PRO A 779 -33.34 13.74 -6.13
N GLU A 780 -32.27 14.19 -5.49
CA GLU A 780 -31.30 13.33 -4.82
C GLU A 780 -31.18 13.70 -3.35
N GLN A 781 -30.84 12.69 -2.54
CA GLN A 781 -30.55 12.84 -1.12
C GLN A 781 -29.11 12.39 -0.87
N ALA A 782 -28.34 13.20 -0.17
CA ALA A 782 -27.00 12.85 0.28
C ALA A 782 -26.89 12.87 1.80
N MET A 783 -26.15 11.90 2.33
CA MET A 783 -25.85 11.79 3.74
C MET A 783 -24.46 12.35 4.02
N LEU A 784 -24.39 13.54 4.62
CA LEU A 784 -23.15 14.19 5.01
C LEU A 784 -22.83 13.80 6.45
N GLN A 785 -21.75 13.05 6.68
CA GLN A 785 -21.36 12.64 8.02
C GLN A 785 -20.41 13.67 8.63
N VAL A 786 -20.76 14.19 9.80
CA VAL A 786 -20.03 15.28 10.46
C VAL A 786 -18.96 14.69 11.39
N PRO A 787 -17.67 15.05 11.19
CA PRO A 787 -16.59 14.66 12.10
C PRO A 787 -16.82 15.15 13.55
N ILE A 788 -16.40 14.39 14.57
CA ILE A 788 -16.52 14.78 16.00
C ILE A 788 -15.48 15.84 16.42
N ILE A 789 -14.43 16.03 15.63
CA ILE A 789 -13.18 16.75 15.96
C ILE A 789 -13.30 18.26 16.28
N SER A 790 -14.54 18.75 16.42
CA SER A 790 -14.90 20.16 16.38
C SER A 790 -15.71 20.62 17.58
N SER A 791 -15.82 19.79 18.64
CA SER A 791 -16.29 20.25 19.95
C SER A 791 -15.13 20.96 20.67
N PRO A 792 -15.35 22.17 21.22
CA PRO A 792 -14.32 22.98 21.88
C PRO A 792 -13.73 22.32 23.12
#